data_AF-A0AAD3H1D5-F1
#
_entry.id   AF-A0AAD3H1D5-F1
#
_cell.length_a   1.000
_cell.length_b   1.000
_cell.length_c   1.000
_cell.angle_alpha   90.00
_cell.angle_beta   90.00
_cell.angle_gamma   90.00
#
_symmetry.space_group_name_H-M   'P 1'
#
loop_
_entity.id
_entity.type
_entity.pdbx_description
1 polymer ?
#
loop_
_entity_poly.entity_id
_entity_poly.type
_entity_poly.pdbx_seq_one_letter_code
_entity_poly.pdbx_strand_id
1 'polypeptide(L)'
;MKSSIAILVLFLSIFLNDVTSTSNLRGVKRQQQEWENGQELDIIELSQQANTFNDDAMFDDDDDDQIFQPSSTVDMDSFECTIAETAGSVSEDDDSIEQNMITCERDAEHPLGDAVFEIIDKTEVFFQDYNLSHGDVRIQVPTKYTNARDEIIITEANTEEITVTSSGDDRRRKLNASTTGEKRVLIIRVSDDNDTTGMRKVAESKWKLGQSFFGNNPNLKTIYRDCSNSKLAIKPAQGDNVSNKGVISIPFPKANDPIFSGYNDSNTCGKLNYVQLGNWALNHPDVKKVLNSGAVDNRFIVMPNNPCVNFRGGEAWARVNGDLAWFQSRTAAFPIVQVHEFGHNLGLRHSGAPTNSGYSNYGDGTGYMGNMVQWNANGAKMCFNAAKTYYLGWYSSHHMTLTPSSSKKIVKLVSLGDIQNGRNADQGKLVLKLNSGSTHLYLNYNKAEGNNAGVVQHQNKVVVVKQNGRLEESQQMGAISNTQTLRLNNWDGSGANLLVKLENLGFQNGADFASVSVRLEGGSGSEEENFNGGNQCEDTQNWYDADGPFYNCEWYASNDSYCATYGNGARNFGKTANEACCACQGGTSSKQTPSPTRSPTPSPTRSPTRSPTVAPTPRPQQKCKDTPNWHDADGPFYTCDWYASHPSFCATYGNGARNFGKTANEACCVCKT
;
A
#
# COMPACT_ATOMS: atom_id res chain seq x y z
N MET A 1 -59.25 -3.72 52.25
CA MET A 1 -58.41 -2.56 52.62
C MET A 1 -57.33 -2.20 51.58
N LYS A 2 -56.90 -3.10 50.67
CA LYS A 2 -56.04 -2.72 49.52
C LYS A 2 -56.80 -2.20 48.29
N SER A 3 -58.09 -2.53 48.13
CA SER A 3 -58.90 -2.09 46.98
C SER A 3 -59.53 -0.68 47.11
N SER A 4 -59.46 -0.06 48.29
CA SER A 4 -60.05 1.28 48.53
C SER A 4 -59.05 2.42 48.31
N ILE A 5 -57.74 2.12 48.23
CA ILE A 5 -56.68 3.11 48.01
C ILE A 5 -56.47 3.37 46.51
N ALA A 6 -56.60 2.34 45.66
CA ALA A 6 -56.48 2.48 44.20
C ALA A 6 -57.62 3.31 43.58
N ILE A 7 -58.84 3.19 44.11
CA ILE A 7 -60.00 4.00 43.70
C ILE A 7 -59.80 5.47 44.08
N LEU A 8 -59.15 5.77 45.21
CA LEU A 8 -58.88 7.15 45.64
C LEU A 8 -57.83 7.83 44.73
N VAL A 9 -56.83 7.09 44.25
CA VAL A 9 -55.80 7.61 43.33
C VAL A 9 -56.38 7.87 41.94
N LEU A 10 -57.22 6.98 41.42
CA LEU A 10 -57.88 7.15 40.12
C LEU A 10 -58.84 8.36 40.08
N PHE A 11 -59.58 8.60 41.18
CA PHE A 11 -60.48 9.76 41.28
C PHE A 11 -59.72 11.09 41.43
N LEU A 12 -58.53 11.10 42.03
CA LEU A 12 -57.69 12.31 42.12
C LEU A 12 -57.05 12.68 40.77
N SER A 13 -56.71 11.70 39.92
CA SER A 13 -56.14 11.95 38.59
C SER A 13 -57.14 12.58 37.60
N ILE A 14 -58.44 12.28 37.77
CA ILE A 14 -59.52 12.81 36.92
C ILE A 14 -59.88 14.26 37.30
N PHE A 15 -59.71 14.66 38.56
CA PHE A 15 -60.07 16.00 39.02
C PHE A 15 -58.96 17.06 38.84
N LEU A 16 -57.72 16.65 38.56
CA LEU A 16 -56.57 17.56 38.54
C LEU A 16 -56.05 17.94 37.14
N ASN A 17 -56.48 17.29 36.06
CA ASN A 17 -56.07 17.66 34.69
C ASN A 17 -57.26 17.62 33.73
N ASP A 18 -57.55 18.76 33.09
CA ASP A 18 -58.55 18.94 32.03
C ASP A 18 -58.21 18.05 30.82
N VAL A 19 -59.00 17.00 30.56
CA VAL A 19 -58.80 16.10 29.40
C VAL A 19 -59.83 16.42 28.32
N THR A 20 -59.39 17.02 27.21
CA THR A 20 -60.26 17.44 26.08
C THR A 20 -60.12 16.60 24.81
N SER A 21 -59.53 15.39 24.86
CA SER A 21 -59.36 14.51 23.68
C SER A 21 -60.22 13.23 23.73
N THR A 22 -60.82 12.86 22.59
CA THR A 22 -61.71 11.69 22.42
C THR A 22 -60.97 10.36 22.28
N SER A 23 -59.65 10.36 22.05
CA SER A 23 -58.83 9.13 22.02
C SER A 23 -58.62 8.53 23.42
N ASN A 24 -58.58 9.38 24.45
CA ASN A 24 -58.39 8.97 25.84
C ASN A 24 -59.61 8.26 26.46
N LEU A 25 -60.80 8.40 25.87
CA LEU A 25 -62.01 7.70 26.30
C LEU A 25 -62.12 6.25 25.76
N ARG A 26 -61.40 5.91 24.69
CA ARG A 26 -61.45 4.55 24.10
C ARG A 26 -60.56 3.55 24.86
N GLY A 27 -59.38 3.98 25.31
CA GLY A 27 -58.48 3.15 26.13
C GLY A 27 -59.09 2.80 27.48
N VAL A 28 -59.71 3.78 28.15
CA VAL A 28 -60.39 3.59 29.45
C VAL A 28 -61.62 2.68 29.31
N LYS A 29 -62.40 2.80 28.22
CA LYS A 29 -63.55 1.92 27.94
C LYS A 29 -63.15 0.48 27.63
N ARG A 30 -62.01 0.28 26.95
CA ARG A 30 -61.47 -1.06 26.65
C ARG A 30 -61.02 -1.78 27.93
N GLN A 31 -60.31 -1.07 28.82
CA GLN A 31 -59.85 -1.64 30.10
C GLN A 31 -61.01 -1.89 31.09
N GLN A 32 -62.07 -1.09 31.06
CA GLN A 32 -63.30 -1.36 31.81
C GLN A 32 -64.01 -2.64 31.32
N GLN A 33 -63.98 -2.90 30.02
CA GLN A 33 -64.57 -4.09 29.40
C GLN A 33 -63.74 -5.38 29.67
N GLU A 34 -62.41 -5.25 29.80
CA GLU A 34 -61.50 -6.34 30.18
C GLU A 34 -61.63 -6.71 31.69
N TRP A 35 -61.96 -5.74 32.55
CA TRP A 35 -62.27 -5.95 33.98
C TRP A 35 -63.65 -6.58 34.22
N GLU A 36 -64.69 -6.16 33.48
CA GLU A 36 -66.04 -6.75 33.55
C GLU A 36 -66.07 -8.22 33.07
N ASN A 37 -65.08 -8.65 32.29
CA ASN A 37 -64.90 -10.01 31.80
C ASN A 37 -64.00 -10.90 32.69
N GLY A 38 -63.59 -10.43 33.87
CA GLY A 38 -62.95 -11.25 34.90
C GLY A 38 -61.47 -11.59 34.68
N GLN A 39 -60.75 -10.82 33.86
CA GLN A 39 -59.30 -10.97 33.68
C GLN A 39 -58.53 -10.21 34.77
N GLU A 40 -57.42 -10.79 35.25
CA GLU A 40 -56.54 -10.22 36.28
C GLU A 40 -55.67 -9.10 35.66
N LEU A 41 -55.62 -7.93 36.29
CA LEU A 41 -54.88 -6.76 35.81
C LEU A 41 -53.41 -6.82 36.26
N ASP A 42 -52.47 -6.73 35.31
CA ASP A 42 -51.04 -6.61 35.61
C ASP A 42 -50.68 -5.15 35.95
N ILE A 43 -50.21 -4.92 37.18
CA ILE A 43 -49.94 -3.59 37.74
C ILE A 43 -48.63 -2.99 37.20
N ILE A 44 -47.78 -3.80 36.55
CA ILE A 44 -46.48 -3.33 36.03
C ILE A 44 -46.65 -2.48 34.76
N GLU A 45 -47.61 -2.84 33.90
CA GLU A 45 -47.88 -2.16 32.62
C GLU A 45 -48.48 -0.75 32.83
N LEU A 46 -49.20 -0.53 33.93
CA LEU A 46 -49.76 0.78 34.30
C LEU A 46 -48.69 1.82 34.69
N SER A 47 -47.50 1.39 35.08
CA SER A 47 -46.39 2.29 35.47
C SER A 47 -45.58 2.80 34.27
N GLN A 48 -45.62 2.08 33.14
CA GLN A 48 -44.81 2.39 31.96
C GLN A 48 -45.50 3.34 30.98
N GLN A 49 -46.84 3.37 30.95
CA GLN A 49 -47.61 4.27 30.07
C GLN A 49 -47.74 5.72 30.58
N ALA A 50 -47.37 6.00 31.84
CA ALA A 50 -47.42 7.36 32.39
C ALA A 50 -46.24 8.26 31.99
N ASN A 51 -45.17 7.69 31.40
CA ASN A 51 -43.90 8.39 31.16
C ASN A 51 -43.66 8.86 29.71
N THR A 52 -44.61 8.67 28.79
CA THR A 52 -44.45 9.04 27.37
C THR A 52 -45.55 9.99 26.88
N PHE A 53 -45.84 11.03 27.67
CA PHE A 53 -46.68 12.16 27.25
C PHE A 53 -45.82 13.43 27.19
N ASN A 54 -44.98 13.53 26.16
CA ASN A 54 -44.64 14.82 25.59
C ASN A 54 -44.10 14.64 24.17
N ASP A 55 -44.51 15.59 23.34
CA ASP A 55 -43.94 15.96 22.05
C ASP A 55 -44.54 15.31 20.80
N ASP A 56 -45.48 16.09 20.26
CA ASP A 56 -45.55 16.57 18.88
C ASP A 56 -46.63 16.04 17.91
N ALA A 57 -47.45 17.01 17.53
CA ALA A 57 -48.45 17.04 16.48
C ALA A 57 -47.82 17.19 15.09
N MET A 58 -48.50 16.75 14.02
CA MET A 58 -49.05 17.62 12.95
C MET A 58 -49.35 16.88 11.62
N PHE A 59 -50.57 17.15 11.11
CA PHE A 59 -51.04 17.29 9.72
C PHE A 59 -51.47 16.11 8.80
N ASP A 60 -52.74 16.23 8.38
CA ASP A 60 -53.46 15.97 7.11
C ASP A 60 -53.81 14.55 6.60
N ASP A 61 -55.10 14.21 6.80
CA ASP A 61 -56.16 13.82 5.84
C ASP A 61 -55.76 13.52 4.37
N ASP A 62 -55.99 12.28 3.90
CA ASP A 62 -57.17 11.88 3.11
C ASP A 62 -56.98 10.47 2.50
N ASP A 63 -58.06 9.69 2.58
CA ASP A 63 -58.50 8.44 1.91
C ASP A 63 -57.72 7.95 0.67
N ASP A 64 -57.55 6.65 0.36
CA ASP A 64 -58.54 5.56 0.36
C ASP A 64 -57.84 4.19 0.10
N ASP A 65 -58.41 3.10 0.62
CA ASP A 65 -58.28 1.67 0.26
C ASP A 65 -56.97 1.13 -0.37
N GLN A 66 -56.25 0.22 0.34
CA GLN A 66 -55.97 -1.17 -0.10
C GLN A 66 -55.38 -2.05 1.03
N ILE A 67 -56.10 -3.15 1.31
CA ILE A 67 -55.59 -4.48 1.72
C ILE A 67 -54.69 -4.55 2.97
N PHE A 68 -55.29 -5.07 4.05
CA PHE A 68 -54.64 -5.56 5.26
C PHE A 68 -53.56 -6.61 4.92
N GLN A 69 -52.29 -6.22 4.98
CA GLN A 69 -51.19 -7.12 5.34
C GLN A 69 -50.61 -6.62 6.67
N PRO A 70 -50.25 -7.51 7.62
CA PRO A 70 -49.66 -7.05 8.86
C PRO A 70 -48.30 -6.41 8.53
N SER A 71 -48.20 -5.09 8.68
CA SER A 71 -46.90 -4.42 8.66
C SER A 71 -46.15 -4.87 9.91
N SER A 72 -45.27 -5.84 9.74
CA SER A 72 -44.16 -6.04 10.66
C SER A 72 -43.25 -4.82 10.55
N THR A 73 -43.49 -3.79 11.37
CA THR A 73 -42.43 -2.87 11.74
C THR A 73 -41.46 -3.65 12.60
N VAL A 74 -40.50 -4.31 11.94
CA VAL A 74 -39.31 -4.85 12.59
C VAL A 74 -38.53 -3.65 13.07
N ASP A 75 -38.62 -3.34 14.37
CA ASP A 75 -37.61 -2.52 15.03
C ASP A 75 -36.28 -3.25 14.83
N MET A 76 -35.36 -2.66 14.06
CA MET A 76 -34.04 -3.24 13.84
C MET A 76 -33.19 -2.97 15.09
N ASP A 77 -33.43 -3.72 16.16
CA ASP A 77 -32.60 -3.68 17.39
C ASP A 77 -31.13 -4.04 17.12
N SER A 78 -30.85 -4.64 15.95
CA SER A 78 -29.50 -4.98 15.47
C SER A 78 -29.47 -5.10 13.94
N PHE A 79 -28.27 -5.03 13.37
CA PHE A 79 -28.03 -5.30 11.94
C PHE A 79 -26.88 -6.30 11.76
N GLU A 80 -26.93 -7.07 10.67
CA GLU A 80 -25.79 -7.90 10.26
C GLU A 80 -24.85 -7.08 9.38
N CYS A 81 -23.54 -7.27 9.57
CA CYS A 81 -22.56 -6.75 8.63
C CYS A 81 -21.45 -7.74 8.34
N THR A 82 -20.85 -7.56 7.16
CA THR A 82 -19.67 -8.30 6.71
C THR A 82 -18.43 -7.53 7.07
N ILE A 83 -17.47 -8.22 7.70
CA ILE A 83 -16.18 -7.66 8.07
C ILE A 83 -15.31 -7.55 6.82
N ALA A 84 -14.73 -6.37 6.61
CA ALA A 84 -13.75 -6.11 5.57
C ALA A 84 -12.49 -5.50 6.19
N GLU A 85 -11.36 -6.16 5.98
CA GLU A 85 -10.07 -5.61 6.36
C GLU A 85 -9.69 -4.48 5.39
N THR A 86 -9.15 -3.40 5.94
CA THR A 86 -8.73 -2.21 5.22
C THR A 86 -7.24 -2.04 5.41
N ALA A 87 -6.51 -2.03 4.31
CA ALA A 87 -5.07 -1.79 4.27
C ALA A 87 -4.81 -0.51 3.46
N GLY A 88 -3.67 0.14 3.65
CA GLY A 88 -3.45 1.46 3.07
C GLY A 88 -1.99 1.77 2.85
N SER A 89 -1.72 2.71 1.96
CA SER A 89 -0.37 3.20 1.70
C SER A 89 0.04 4.28 2.70
N VAL A 90 1.31 4.28 3.07
CA VAL A 90 1.96 5.31 3.90
C VAL A 90 3.16 5.88 3.14
N SER A 91 3.42 7.19 3.27
CA SER A 91 4.56 7.83 2.61
C SER A 91 5.86 7.74 3.43
N GLU A 92 5.75 7.45 4.72
CA GLU A 92 6.84 7.22 5.65
C GLU A 92 6.61 5.88 6.38
N ASP A 93 7.67 5.10 6.57
CA ASP A 93 7.63 3.85 7.34
C ASP A 93 7.53 4.20 8.84
N ASP A 94 6.33 4.55 9.28
CA ASP A 94 5.99 4.79 10.69
C ASP A 94 5.22 3.58 11.24
N ASP A 95 5.90 2.78 12.05
CA ASP A 95 5.35 1.60 12.71
C ASP A 95 4.25 1.94 13.74
N SER A 96 4.03 3.23 14.05
CA SER A 96 2.94 3.66 14.94
C SER A 96 1.57 3.77 14.25
N ILE A 97 1.52 3.67 12.92
CA ILE A 97 0.28 3.71 12.16
C ILE A 97 -0.36 2.32 12.18
N GLU A 98 -1.63 2.22 12.61
CA GLU A 98 -2.42 0.99 12.49
C GLU A 98 -2.56 0.59 11.01
N GLN A 99 -1.71 -0.33 10.54
CA GLN A 99 -1.56 -0.64 9.11
C GLN A 99 -2.72 -1.49 8.55
N ASN A 100 -3.54 -2.06 9.42
CA ASN A 100 -4.76 -2.78 9.06
C ASN A 100 -5.89 -2.31 9.99
N MET A 101 -6.92 -1.73 9.40
CA MET A 101 -8.16 -1.38 10.10
C MET A 101 -9.26 -2.35 9.72
N ILE A 102 -10.28 -2.43 10.57
CA ILE A 102 -11.44 -3.28 10.31
C ILE A 102 -12.63 -2.38 10.01
N THR A 103 -13.31 -2.67 8.90
CA THR A 103 -14.60 -2.05 8.59
C THR A 103 -15.71 -3.07 8.54
N CYS A 104 -16.93 -2.62 8.75
CA CYS A 104 -18.15 -3.43 8.75
C CYS A 104 -19.12 -2.84 7.71
N GLU A 105 -19.54 -3.65 6.74
CA GLU A 105 -20.53 -3.26 5.71
C GLU A 105 -21.84 -3.99 5.92
N ARG A 106 -22.94 -3.23 6.03
CA ARG A 106 -24.28 -3.81 6.16
C ARG A 106 -24.60 -4.71 4.95
N ASP A 107 -25.25 -5.84 5.21
CA ASP A 107 -25.47 -6.88 4.21
C ASP A 107 -26.50 -6.54 3.12
N ALA A 108 -26.48 -7.34 2.05
CA ALA A 108 -27.10 -7.09 0.74
C ALA A 108 -28.64 -7.04 0.68
N GLU A 109 -29.35 -7.31 1.78
CA GLU A 109 -30.80 -7.05 1.86
C GLU A 109 -31.12 -5.55 2.00
N HIS A 110 -30.08 -4.75 2.24
CA HIS A 110 -30.09 -3.30 2.14
C HIS A 110 -29.01 -2.90 1.12
N PRO A 111 -29.31 -2.06 0.12
CA PRO A 111 -28.45 -1.92 -1.06
C PRO A 111 -27.00 -1.52 -0.70
N LEU A 112 -26.06 -2.11 -1.46
CA LEU A 112 -24.61 -1.91 -1.38
C LEU A 112 -24.25 -0.43 -1.22
N GLY A 113 -23.47 -0.10 -0.18
CA GLY A 113 -22.90 1.25 0.02
C GLY A 113 -23.69 2.20 0.93
N ASP A 114 -24.68 1.74 1.70
CA ASP A 114 -25.46 2.63 2.59
C ASP A 114 -24.76 2.98 3.91
N ALA A 115 -23.96 2.08 4.52
CA ALA A 115 -23.17 2.41 5.71
C ALA A 115 -21.92 1.50 5.86
N VAL A 116 -20.74 2.11 5.92
CA VAL A 116 -19.47 1.48 6.30
C VAL A 116 -19.10 1.94 7.70
N PHE A 117 -18.99 1.02 8.64
CA PHE A 117 -18.58 1.35 9.99
C PHE A 117 -17.10 1.07 10.20
N GLU A 118 -16.41 1.99 10.85
CA GLU A 118 -15.07 1.72 11.39
C GLU A 118 -15.21 0.95 12.70
N ILE A 119 -14.54 -0.19 12.83
CA ILE A 119 -14.55 -0.96 14.08
C ILE A 119 -13.34 -0.56 14.89
N ILE A 120 -13.56 -0.10 16.11
CA ILE A 120 -12.54 0.42 17.00
C ILE A 120 -12.61 -0.25 18.37
N ASP A 121 -11.48 -0.23 19.08
CA ASP A 121 -11.27 -0.81 20.42
C ASP A 121 -11.39 -2.34 20.48
N LYS A 122 -10.50 -3.01 21.23
CA LYS A 122 -10.38 -4.48 21.41
C LYS A 122 -10.57 -5.37 20.16
N THR A 123 -10.36 -4.84 18.96
CA THR A 123 -10.55 -5.54 17.68
C THR A 123 -9.65 -6.77 17.55
N GLU A 124 -8.36 -6.63 17.86
CA GLU A 124 -7.40 -7.73 17.79
C GLU A 124 -7.80 -8.91 18.67
N VAL A 125 -8.26 -8.63 19.89
CA VAL A 125 -8.67 -9.65 20.86
C VAL A 125 -10.00 -10.29 20.43
N PHE A 126 -10.97 -9.49 20.00
CA PHE A 126 -12.28 -9.99 19.58
C PHE A 126 -12.19 -10.91 18.37
N PHE A 127 -11.31 -10.58 17.40
CA PHE A 127 -11.16 -11.33 16.17
C PHE A 127 -9.98 -12.32 16.16
N GLN A 128 -9.29 -12.53 17.30
CA GLN A 128 -8.06 -13.35 17.37
C GLN A 128 -8.23 -14.79 16.85
N ASP A 129 -9.43 -15.35 17.00
CA ASP A 129 -9.76 -16.73 16.62
C ASP A 129 -10.32 -16.83 15.18
N TYR A 130 -10.41 -15.72 14.45
CA TYR A 130 -11.02 -15.64 13.13
C TYR A 130 -10.03 -15.16 12.06
N ASN A 131 -10.06 -15.79 10.89
CA ASN A 131 -9.24 -15.37 9.77
C ASN A 131 -9.96 -14.26 8.96
N LEU A 132 -9.69 -13.00 9.30
CA LEU A 132 -10.32 -11.84 8.65
C LEU A 132 -9.90 -11.61 7.20
N SER A 133 -8.83 -12.27 6.74
CA SER A 133 -8.22 -11.96 5.44
C SER A 133 -9.14 -12.21 4.24
N HIS A 134 -10.24 -12.95 4.41
CA HIS A 134 -11.15 -13.37 3.35
C HIS A 134 -12.49 -12.62 3.33
N GLY A 135 -12.79 -11.79 4.33
CA GLY A 135 -14.03 -11.03 4.43
C GLY A 135 -15.30 -11.88 4.56
N ASP A 136 -15.17 -13.11 5.05
CA ASP A 136 -16.24 -14.08 5.25
C ASP A 136 -16.83 -14.08 6.67
N VAL A 137 -16.23 -13.28 7.55
CA VAL A 137 -16.71 -13.07 8.91
C VAL A 137 -17.87 -12.08 8.88
N ARG A 138 -18.99 -12.49 9.47
CA ARG A 138 -20.15 -11.65 9.69
C ARG A 138 -20.43 -11.50 11.16
N ILE A 139 -20.85 -10.30 11.55
CA ILE A 139 -21.23 -9.99 12.91
C ILE A 139 -22.65 -9.43 12.93
N GLN A 140 -23.40 -9.77 13.97
CA GLN A 140 -24.63 -9.09 14.35
C GLN A 140 -24.27 -7.99 15.34
N VAL A 141 -24.67 -6.76 15.04
CA VAL A 141 -24.35 -5.57 15.85
C VAL A 141 -25.65 -4.91 16.30
N PRO A 142 -25.91 -4.86 17.62
CA PRO A 142 -26.98 -4.03 18.16
C PRO A 142 -26.79 -2.56 17.79
N THR A 143 -27.86 -1.91 17.32
CA THR A 143 -27.80 -0.53 16.81
C THR A 143 -27.30 0.47 17.86
N LYS A 144 -27.56 0.20 19.15
CA LYS A 144 -27.04 0.98 20.29
C LYS A 144 -25.51 1.05 20.39
N TYR A 145 -24.78 0.16 19.72
CA TYR A 145 -23.30 0.18 19.67
C TYR A 145 -22.73 0.90 18.47
N THR A 146 -23.58 1.38 17.57
CA THR A 146 -23.19 2.37 16.56
C THR A 146 -23.34 3.76 17.14
N ASN A 147 -22.35 4.61 16.93
CA ASN A 147 -22.43 6.01 17.32
C ASN A 147 -22.72 6.89 16.09
N ALA A 148 -22.99 8.18 16.32
CA ALA A 148 -23.22 9.17 15.26
C ALA A 148 -21.98 9.43 14.37
N ARG A 149 -20.88 8.72 14.62
CA ARG A 149 -19.59 8.83 13.93
C ARG A 149 -19.32 7.64 13.00
N ASP A 150 -20.32 6.81 12.72
CA ASP A 150 -20.16 5.57 11.95
C ASP A 150 -19.07 4.65 12.53
N GLU A 151 -18.91 4.63 13.85
CA GLU A 151 -17.99 3.74 14.55
C GLU A 151 -18.78 2.67 15.31
N ILE A 152 -18.24 1.45 15.31
CA ILE A 152 -18.65 0.36 16.19
C ILE A 152 -17.54 0.19 17.22
N ILE A 153 -17.87 0.43 18.48
CA ILE A 153 -16.92 0.31 19.58
C ILE A 153 -17.05 -1.08 20.21
N ILE A 154 -16.02 -1.90 20.11
CA ILE A 154 -15.98 -3.21 20.77
C ILE A 154 -15.27 -3.05 22.12
N THR A 155 -15.98 -3.39 23.19
CA THR A 155 -15.50 -3.31 24.58
C THR A 155 -15.75 -4.62 25.28
N GLU A 156 -15.04 -4.88 26.38
CA GLU A 156 -15.28 -6.07 27.24
C GLU A 156 -16.73 -6.19 27.70
N ALA A 157 -17.45 -5.06 27.82
CA ALA A 157 -18.82 -5.03 28.31
C ALA A 157 -19.87 -5.35 27.23
N ASN A 158 -19.52 -5.30 25.94
CA ASN A 158 -20.46 -5.55 24.84
C ASN A 158 -20.06 -6.71 23.92
N THR A 159 -18.92 -7.36 24.15
CA THR A 159 -18.47 -8.52 23.37
C THR A 159 -19.46 -9.68 23.42
N GLU A 160 -20.27 -9.80 24.47
CA GLU A 160 -21.31 -10.83 24.59
C GLU A 160 -22.58 -10.52 23.76
N GLU A 161 -22.79 -9.24 23.41
CA GLU A 161 -23.95 -8.79 22.63
C GLU A 161 -23.66 -8.64 21.13
N ILE A 162 -22.39 -8.42 20.76
CA ILE A 162 -21.93 -8.46 19.36
C ILE A 162 -21.50 -9.89 19.06
N THR A 163 -22.26 -10.58 18.20
CA THR A 163 -22.04 -12.01 17.94
C THR A 163 -21.52 -12.24 16.52
N VAL A 164 -20.52 -13.12 16.38
CA VAL A 164 -20.11 -13.61 15.06
C VAL A 164 -21.17 -14.60 14.56
N THR A 165 -21.95 -14.19 13.56
CA THR A 165 -23.06 -14.99 13.01
C THR A 165 -22.60 -16.01 11.98
N SER A 166 -21.47 -15.75 11.34
CA SER A 166 -20.85 -16.64 10.36
C SER A 166 -19.36 -16.40 10.32
N SER A 167 -18.59 -17.49 10.35
CA SER A 167 -17.18 -17.55 9.96
C SER A 167 -17.02 -18.86 9.20
N GLY A 168 -16.44 -18.85 7.99
CA GLY A 168 -16.58 -20.02 7.14
C GLY A 168 -15.66 -20.08 5.93
N ASP A 169 -14.71 -21.01 6.03
CA ASP A 169 -13.98 -21.63 4.92
C ASP A 169 -14.88 -22.11 3.77
N ASP A 170 -16.17 -22.37 4.02
CA ASP A 170 -17.12 -22.90 3.03
C ASP A 170 -17.72 -21.83 2.08
N ARG A 171 -17.56 -20.53 2.38
CA ARG A 171 -17.99 -19.43 1.49
C ARG A 171 -16.85 -18.70 0.81
N ARG A 172 -15.67 -19.34 0.69
CA ARG A 172 -14.47 -18.93 -0.10
C ARG A 172 -14.71 -18.53 -1.58
N ARG A 173 -15.95 -18.49 -2.09
CA ARG A 173 -16.27 -18.34 -3.52
C ARG A 173 -16.96 -17.04 -3.94
N LYS A 174 -17.41 -16.17 -3.03
CA LYS A 174 -18.11 -14.92 -3.43
C LYS A 174 -17.24 -13.66 -3.44
N LEU A 175 -16.04 -13.71 -2.86
CA LEU A 175 -15.16 -12.54 -2.74
C LEU A 175 -13.91 -12.63 -3.60
N ASN A 176 -13.73 -13.57 -4.53
CA ASN A 176 -12.57 -13.49 -5.43
C ASN A 176 -12.80 -12.36 -6.45
N ALA A 177 -12.36 -11.15 -6.13
CA ALA A 177 -12.29 -10.05 -7.09
C ALA A 177 -11.59 -10.57 -8.35
N SER A 178 -12.32 -10.58 -9.47
CA SER A 178 -11.77 -11.05 -10.74
C SER A 178 -10.52 -10.27 -11.07
N THR A 179 -9.39 -10.95 -11.16
CA THR A 179 -8.10 -10.35 -11.53
C THR A 179 -7.99 -10.16 -13.05
N THR A 180 -9.02 -10.51 -13.82
CA THR A 180 -9.07 -10.36 -15.28
C THR A 180 -10.41 -9.76 -15.72
N GLY A 181 -10.48 -9.39 -17.00
CA GLY A 181 -11.66 -8.78 -17.59
C GLY A 181 -11.64 -7.26 -17.52
N GLU A 182 -12.82 -6.65 -17.61
CA GLU A 182 -13.01 -5.21 -17.51
C GLU A 182 -13.44 -4.85 -16.08
N LYS A 183 -12.84 -3.78 -15.53
CA LYS A 183 -13.23 -3.18 -14.26
C LYS A 183 -13.51 -1.70 -14.45
N ARG A 184 -14.72 -1.26 -14.09
CA ARG A 184 -15.16 0.13 -14.18
C ARG A 184 -15.02 0.84 -12.85
N VAL A 185 -14.12 1.83 -12.81
CA VAL A 185 -13.80 2.58 -11.61
C VAL A 185 -14.51 3.94 -11.66
N LEU A 186 -15.28 4.25 -10.61
CA LEU A 186 -15.84 5.57 -10.36
C LEU A 186 -14.97 6.32 -9.35
N ILE A 187 -14.50 7.51 -9.72
CA ILE A 187 -13.83 8.44 -8.83
C ILE A 187 -14.85 9.46 -8.30
N ILE A 188 -15.03 9.54 -6.99
CA ILE A 188 -15.90 10.49 -6.30
C ILE A 188 -15.01 11.55 -5.67
N ARG A 189 -15.01 12.76 -6.23
CA ARG A 189 -14.24 13.91 -5.76
C ARG A 189 -15.09 14.75 -4.82
N VAL A 190 -14.74 14.79 -3.54
CA VAL A 190 -15.42 15.60 -2.52
C VAL A 190 -14.60 16.86 -2.27
N SER A 191 -15.09 18.04 -2.68
CA SER A 191 -14.27 19.26 -2.66
C SER A 191 -15.09 20.53 -2.46
N ASP A 192 -14.58 21.46 -1.66
CA ASP A 192 -14.98 22.87 -1.69
C ASP A 192 -14.05 23.63 -2.64
N ASP A 193 -14.45 23.77 -3.90
CA ASP A 193 -13.61 24.43 -4.91
C ASP A 193 -13.48 25.95 -4.69
N ASN A 194 -14.34 26.52 -3.85
CA ASN A 194 -14.31 27.93 -3.44
C ASN A 194 -13.45 28.17 -2.20
N ASP A 195 -12.98 27.12 -1.53
CA ASP A 195 -12.12 27.26 -0.36
C ASP A 195 -10.74 27.81 -0.75
N THR A 196 -10.48 29.05 -0.36
CA THR A 196 -9.22 29.76 -0.60
C THR A 196 -8.11 29.34 0.36
N THR A 197 -8.46 28.71 1.49
CA THR A 197 -7.47 28.16 2.43
C THR A 197 -6.83 26.88 1.91
N GLY A 198 -7.50 26.21 0.97
CA GLY A 198 -7.10 24.93 0.41
C GLY A 198 -7.37 23.71 1.30
N MET A 199 -7.85 23.90 2.54
CA MET A 199 -8.03 22.80 3.50
C MET A 199 -9.17 21.86 3.12
N ARG A 200 -10.27 22.37 2.56
CA ARG A 200 -11.45 21.60 2.11
C ARG A 200 -11.45 21.34 0.61
N LYS A 201 -10.39 21.74 -0.07
CA LYS A 201 -10.26 21.65 -1.52
C LYS A 201 -9.44 20.44 -1.92
N VAL A 202 -9.97 19.64 -2.85
CA VAL A 202 -9.16 18.67 -3.58
C VAL A 202 -8.34 19.42 -4.63
N ALA A 203 -7.02 19.33 -4.52
CA ALA A 203 -6.04 20.04 -5.33
C ALA A 203 -6.26 19.81 -6.83
N GLU A 204 -6.50 18.57 -7.23
CA GLU A 204 -6.73 18.23 -8.63
C GLU A 204 -8.16 18.54 -9.06
N SER A 205 -8.31 19.14 -10.24
CA SER A 205 -9.63 19.35 -10.85
C SER A 205 -10.24 18.02 -11.29
N LYS A 206 -11.57 17.99 -11.47
CA LYS A 206 -12.29 16.84 -12.02
C LYS A 206 -11.60 16.25 -13.26
N TRP A 207 -11.20 17.11 -14.20
CA TRP A 207 -10.57 16.67 -15.44
C TRP A 207 -9.17 16.10 -15.20
N LYS A 208 -8.33 16.78 -14.41
CA LYS A 208 -6.96 16.33 -14.15
C LYS A 208 -6.93 15.01 -13.39
N LEU A 209 -7.81 14.85 -12.40
CA LEU A 209 -7.99 13.58 -11.67
C LEU A 209 -8.40 12.45 -12.63
N GLY A 210 -9.31 12.72 -13.56
CA GLY A 210 -9.64 11.81 -14.64
C GLY A 210 -8.44 11.37 -15.49
N GLN A 211 -7.51 12.28 -15.77
CA GLN A 211 -6.28 11.95 -16.51
C GLN A 211 -5.27 11.21 -15.63
N SER A 212 -5.18 11.52 -14.33
CA SER A 212 -4.25 10.86 -13.42
C SER A 212 -4.60 9.39 -13.19
N PHE A 213 -5.87 8.99 -13.35
CA PHE A 213 -6.29 7.57 -13.24
C PHE A 213 -6.41 6.87 -14.61
N PHE A 214 -6.87 7.57 -15.66
CA PHE A 214 -7.27 6.95 -16.93
C PHE A 214 -6.58 7.52 -18.18
N GLY A 215 -5.62 8.43 -18.02
CA GLY A 215 -4.84 9.04 -19.09
C GLY A 215 -3.84 8.08 -19.75
N ASN A 216 -2.88 8.65 -20.48
CA ASN A 216 -1.92 7.88 -21.29
C ASN A 216 -0.55 7.66 -20.61
N ASN A 217 -0.25 8.42 -19.56
CA ASN A 217 0.96 8.25 -18.74
C ASN A 217 0.82 7.03 -17.82
N PRO A 218 1.89 6.58 -17.12
CA PRO A 218 1.77 5.62 -16.03
C PRO A 218 0.70 6.10 -15.03
N ASN A 219 -0.30 5.26 -14.80
CA ASN A 219 -1.42 5.46 -13.90
C ASN A 219 -2.09 4.11 -13.64
N LEU A 220 -3.13 4.08 -12.81
CA LEU A 220 -3.92 2.88 -12.54
C LEU A 220 -4.24 2.08 -13.81
N LYS A 221 -4.81 2.73 -14.83
CA LYS A 221 -5.23 2.07 -16.06
C LYS A 221 -4.08 1.49 -16.86
N THR A 222 -3.03 2.27 -17.10
CA THR A 222 -1.92 1.84 -17.96
C THR A 222 -1.09 0.77 -17.27
N ILE A 223 -0.82 0.90 -15.97
CA ILE A 223 -0.02 -0.06 -15.22
C ILE A 223 -0.71 -1.43 -15.14
N TYR A 224 -2.00 -1.48 -14.77
CA TYR A 224 -2.71 -2.77 -14.74
C TYR A 224 -2.85 -3.41 -16.12
N ARG A 225 -3.11 -2.62 -17.17
CA ARG A 225 -3.12 -3.12 -18.55
C ARG A 225 -1.76 -3.70 -18.93
N ASP A 226 -0.69 -2.96 -18.66
CA ASP A 226 0.66 -3.30 -19.10
C ASP A 226 1.20 -4.51 -18.32
N CYS A 227 1.04 -4.54 -16.99
CA CYS A 227 1.46 -5.66 -16.15
C CYS A 227 0.65 -6.93 -16.35
N SER A 228 -0.62 -6.84 -16.73
CA SER A 228 -1.47 -8.01 -16.98
C SER A 228 -1.36 -8.55 -18.41
N ASN A 229 -0.58 -7.91 -19.28
CA ASN A 229 -0.60 -8.12 -20.73
C ASN A 229 -2.02 -8.02 -21.31
N SER A 230 -2.73 -6.95 -20.95
CA SER A 230 -4.11 -6.63 -21.33
C SER A 230 -5.18 -7.62 -20.84
N LYS A 231 -4.87 -8.50 -19.89
CA LYS A 231 -5.86 -9.41 -19.29
C LYS A 231 -6.78 -8.70 -18.29
N LEU A 232 -6.35 -7.59 -17.71
CA LEU A 232 -7.15 -6.72 -16.87
C LEU A 232 -7.19 -5.31 -17.46
N ALA A 233 -8.39 -4.85 -17.77
CA ALA A 233 -8.65 -3.53 -18.33
C ALA A 233 -9.41 -2.66 -17.34
N ILE A 234 -8.75 -1.63 -16.82
CA ILE A 234 -9.40 -0.63 -15.98
C ILE A 234 -9.99 0.48 -16.85
N LYS A 235 -11.28 0.75 -16.70
CA LYS A 235 -12.01 1.77 -17.46
C LYS A 235 -12.69 2.77 -16.54
N PRO A 236 -12.88 4.01 -16.98
CA PRO A 236 -13.72 4.96 -16.26
C PRO A 236 -15.17 4.46 -16.22
N ALA A 237 -15.82 4.58 -15.07
CA ALA A 237 -17.27 4.45 -14.96
C ALA A 237 -17.98 5.46 -15.88
N GLN A 238 -19.23 5.17 -16.21
CA GLN A 238 -20.09 6.00 -17.05
C GLN A 238 -21.40 6.25 -16.31
N GLY A 239 -22.03 7.39 -16.57
CA GLY A 239 -23.27 7.80 -15.92
C GLY A 239 -23.49 9.30 -16.06
N ASP A 240 -24.65 9.75 -15.60
CA ASP A 240 -24.98 11.17 -15.52
C ASP A 240 -23.90 11.93 -14.75
N ASN A 241 -23.45 13.06 -15.29
CA ASN A 241 -22.38 13.88 -14.70
C ASN A 241 -21.01 13.18 -14.52
N VAL A 242 -20.79 12.00 -15.10
CA VAL A 242 -19.51 11.24 -15.03
C VAL A 242 -18.76 11.24 -16.37
N SER A 243 -19.29 11.91 -17.39
CA SER A 243 -18.87 11.73 -18.79
C SER A 243 -17.35 11.91 -19.05
N ASN A 244 -16.82 10.97 -19.85
CA ASN A 244 -15.48 10.87 -20.43
C ASN A 244 -14.26 10.69 -19.53
N LYS A 245 -14.40 10.69 -18.20
CA LYS A 245 -13.25 10.51 -17.30
C LYS A 245 -13.53 9.75 -16.00
N GLY A 246 -14.74 9.23 -15.80
CA GLY A 246 -15.03 8.38 -14.64
C GLY A 246 -15.01 9.13 -13.32
N VAL A 247 -15.14 10.46 -13.34
CA VAL A 247 -15.12 11.30 -12.13
C VAL A 247 -16.48 11.97 -11.94
N ILE A 248 -17.04 11.86 -10.75
CA ILE A 248 -18.13 12.70 -10.25
C ILE A 248 -17.56 13.65 -9.19
N SER A 249 -17.95 14.92 -9.23
CA SER A 249 -17.57 15.90 -8.21
C SER A 249 -18.80 16.27 -7.41
N ILE A 250 -18.70 16.21 -6.09
CA ILE A 250 -19.71 16.69 -5.16
C ILE A 250 -19.11 17.75 -4.23
N PRO A 251 -19.90 18.73 -3.75
CA PRO A 251 -19.40 19.74 -2.83
C PRO A 251 -18.97 19.08 -1.50
N PHE A 252 -17.99 19.68 -0.83
CA PHE A 252 -17.69 19.32 0.56
C PHE A 252 -18.90 19.67 1.47
N PRO A 253 -19.23 18.86 2.49
CA PRO A 253 -20.40 19.09 3.33
C PRO A 253 -20.31 20.44 4.07
N LYS A 254 -21.46 21.10 4.19
CA LYS A 254 -21.61 22.39 4.87
C LYS A 254 -21.71 22.17 6.38
N ALA A 255 -21.42 23.21 7.16
CA ALA A 255 -21.43 23.14 8.63
C ALA A 255 -22.79 22.73 9.23
N ASN A 256 -23.90 22.90 8.49
CA ASN A 256 -25.24 22.51 8.91
C ASN A 256 -25.68 21.14 8.37
N ASP A 257 -24.83 20.41 7.65
CA ASP A 257 -25.16 19.05 7.21
C ASP A 257 -25.17 18.09 8.42
N PRO A 258 -26.08 17.10 8.44
CA PRO A 258 -26.23 16.17 9.57
C PRO A 258 -24.96 15.43 9.98
N ILE A 259 -24.00 15.25 9.06
CA ILE A 259 -22.69 14.64 9.33
C ILE A 259 -21.86 15.41 10.39
N PHE A 260 -22.18 16.68 10.64
CA PHE A 260 -21.54 17.48 11.70
C PHE A 260 -22.38 17.59 12.98
N SER A 261 -23.47 16.82 13.11
CA SER A 261 -24.27 16.78 14.35
C SER A 261 -23.38 16.38 15.54
N GLY A 262 -23.47 17.14 16.63
CA GLY A 262 -22.63 16.94 17.82
C GLY A 262 -21.32 17.75 17.85
N TYR A 263 -21.01 18.52 16.80
CA TYR A 263 -19.92 19.48 16.82
C TYR A 263 -20.42 20.92 17.01
N ASN A 264 -19.91 21.62 18.04
CA ASN A 264 -20.45 22.91 18.49
C ASN A 264 -19.82 24.15 17.82
N ASP A 265 -18.91 23.98 16.86
CA ASP A 265 -18.25 25.08 16.15
C ASP A 265 -18.58 25.07 14.64
N SER A 266 -18.38 26.21 13.97
CA SER A 266 -18.67 26.36 12.53
C SER A 266 -17.56 25.85 11.61
N ASN A 267 -16.40 25.43 12.13
CA ASN A 267 -15.30 24.90 11.34
C ASN A 267 -15.57 23.43 10.97
N THR A 268 -15.61 23.07 9.70
CA THR A 268 -15.86 21.69 9.30
C THR A 268 -14.60 20.82 9.24
N CYS A 269 -13.40 21.41 9.21
CA CYS A 269 -12.15 20.66 9.09
C CYS A 269 -11.68 20.08 10.43
N GLY A 270 -11.12 18.86 10.38
CA GLY A 270 -10.57 18.14 11.54
C GLY A 270 -11.61 17.37 12.35
N LYS A 271 -12.87 17.41 11.91
CA LYS A 271 -14.00 16.74 12.57
C LYS A 271 -14.32 15.36 12.02
N LEU A 272 -13.96 15.11 10.76
CA LEU A 272 -14.33 13.88 10.06
C LEU A 272 -13.12 13.01 9.78
N ASN A 273 -13.28 11.71 9.94
CA ASN A 273 -12.38 10.72 9.37
C ASN A 273 -12.79 10.38 7.92
N TYR A 274 -11.90 9.67 7.22
CA TYR A 274 -12.10 9.27 5.83
C TYR A 274 -13.30 8.34 5.62
N VAL A 275 -13.67 7.51 6.61
CA VAL A 275 -14.83 6.61 6.54
C VAL A 275 -16.14 7.40 6.56
N GLN A 276 -16.29 8.31 7.52
CA GLN A 276 -17.47 9.17 7.68
C GLN A 276 -17.75 10.01 6.44
N LEU A 277 -16.72 10.72 5.94
CA LEU A 277 -16.87 11.50 4.72
C LEU A 277 -17.14 10.61 3.50
N GLY A 278 -16.61 9.38 3.51
CA GLY A 278 -16.83 8.38 2.47
C GLY A 278 -18.27 7.90 2.43
N ASN A 279 -18.85 7.55 3.57
CA ASN A 279 -20.25 7.19 3.70
C ASN A 279 -21.18 8.30 3.21
N TRP A 280 -20.91 9.53 3.65
CA TRP A 280 -21.68 10.69 3.19
C TRP A 280 -21.57 10.87 1.68
N ALA A 281 -20.38 10.70 1.11
CA ALA A 281 -20.17 10.83 -0.33
C ALA A 281 -20.87 9.73 -1.14
N LEU A 282 -20.84 8.48 -0.66
CA LEU A 282 -21.55 7.35 -1.28
C LEU A 282 -23.07 7.53 -1.23
N ASN A 283 -23.57 8.15 -0.17
CA ASN A 283 -24.98 8.45 0.02
C ASN A 283 -25.47 9.74 -0.67
N HIS A 284 -24.57 10.54 -1.23
CA HIS A 284 -24.95 11.77 -1.92
C HIS A 284 -25.88 11.45 -3.12
N PRO A 285 -27.00 12.17 -3.33
CA PRO A 285 -28.00 11.84 -4.35
C PRO A 285 -27.42 11.65 -5.76
N ASP A 286 -26.50 12.54 -6.17
CA ASP A 286 -25.85 12.45 -7.48
C ASP A 286 -24.95 11.20 -7.61
N VAL A 287 -24.29 10.78 -6.53
CA VAL A 287 -23.44 9.57 -6.51
C VAL A 287 -24.32 8.34 -6.52
N LYS A 288 -25.35 8.27 -5.68
CA LYS A 288 -26.34 7.18 -5.69
C LYS A 288 -26.98 6.98 -7.07
N LYS A 289 -27.28 8.08 -7.79
CA LYS A 289 -27.79 8.00 -9.15
C LYS A 289 -26.84 7.26 -10.10
N VAL A 290 -25.54 7.53 -10.01
CA VAL A 290 -24.52 6.84 -10.83
C VAL A 290 -24.36 5.38 -10.41
N LEU A 291 -24.30 5.11 -9.10
CA LEU A 291 -24.15 3.75 -8.58
C LEU A 291 -25.35 2.86 -8.95
N ASN A 292 -26.57 3.41 -8.97
CA ASN A 292 -27.79 2.67 -9.31
C ASN A 292 -28.01 2.49 -10.83
N SER A 293 -27.43 3.36 -11.66
CA SER A 293 -27.64 3.34 -13.12
C SER A 293 -26.46 2.81 -13.93
N GLY A 294 -25.26 2.77 -13.34
CA GLY A 294 -24.02 2.41 -14.03
C GLY A 294 -23.45 1.06 -13.58
N ALA A 295 -22.75 0.40 -14.49
CA ALA A 295 -21.84 -0.69 -14.13
C ALA A 295 -20.60 -0.07 -13.46
N VAL A 296 -20.59 -0.01 -12.12
CA VAL A 296 -19.46 0.40 -11.29
C VAL A 296 -18.93 -0.82 -10.57
N ASP A 297 -17.69 -1.19 -10.86
CA ASP A 297 -17.00 -2.30 -10.19
C ASP A 297 -16.22 -1.85 -8.96
N ASN A 298 -15.72 -0.60 -8.96
CA ASN A 298 -14.89 -0.05 -7.90
C ASN A 298 -15.22 1.44 -7.67
N ARG A 299 -15.24 1.86 -6.40
CA ARG A 299 -15.62 3.19 -5.92
C ARG A 299 -14.43 3.82 -5.21
N PHE A 300 -13.88 4.87 -5.78
CA PHE A 300 -12.67 5.53 -5.27
C PHE A 300 -13.04 6.93 -4.82
N ILE A 301 -12.82 7.27 -3.55
CA ILE A 301 -13.23 8.56 -3.00
C ILE A 301 -11.99 9.41 -2.75
N VAL A 302 -11.91 10.56 -3.41
CA VAL A 302 -10.80 11.51 -3.27
C VAL A 302 -11.28 12.70 -2.43
N MET A 303 -10.59 12.92 -1.32
CA MET A 303 -11.00 13.85 -0.27
C MET A 303 -9.90 14.88 0.01
N PRO A 304 -10.23 15.98 0.71
CA PRO A 304 -9.21 16.93 1.17
C PRO A 304 -8.21 16.26 2.13
N ASN A 305 -7.04 16.89 2.27
CA ASN A 305 -5.92 16.32 3.03
C ASN A 305 -6.14 16.40 4.55
N ASN A 306 -5.38 15.58 5.29
CA ASN A 306 -5.11 15.82 6.71
C ASN A 306 -4.48 17.22 6.91
N PRO A 307 -4.89 18.05 7.90
CA PRO A 307 -5.76 17.74 9.03
C PRO A 307 -7.26 17.93 8.79
N CYS A 308 -7.71 18.30 7.59
CA CYS A 308 -9.14 18.54 7.37
C CYS A 308 -9.97 17.25 7.43
N VAL A 309 -9.45 16.17 6.84
CA VAL A 309 -10.00 14.82 6.96
C VAL A 309 -8.95 13.93 7.61
N ASN A 310 -9.29 13.26 8.70
CA ASN A 310 -8.37 12.37 9.39
C ASN A 310 -8.25 11.04 8.65
N PHE A 311 -7.05 10.75 8.13
CA PHE A 311 -6.70 9.49 7.46
C PHE A 311 -5.89 8.54 8.37
N ARG A 312 -5.82 8.79 9.67
CA ARG A 312 -5.08 7.97 10.65
C ARG A 312 -3.62 7.69 10.22
N GLY A 313 -2.95 8.71 9.68
CA GLY A 313 -1.57 8.62 9.21
C GLY A 313 -1.38 8.07 7.79
N GLY A 314 -2.35 7.33 7.24
CA GLY A 314 -2.30 6.79 5.87
C GLY A 314 -2.44 7.85 4.79
N GLU A 315 -1.83 7.64 3.63
CA GLU A 315 -2.01 8.44 2.40
C GLU A 315 -3.29 8.07 1.65
N ALA A 316 -3.65 6.79 1.73
CA ALA A 316 -4.87 6.23 1.20
C ALA A 316 -5.19 4.92 1.94
N TRP A 317 -6.42 4.45 1.78
CA TRP A 317 -6.91 3.20 2.36
C TRP A 317 -7.77 2.48 1.34
N ALA A 318 -7.77 1.15 1.37
CA ALA A 318 -8.60 0.33 0.51
C ALA A 318 -9.02 -0.95 1.22
N ARG A 319 -10.26 -1.35 0.94
CA ARG A 319 -10.75 -2.65 1.39
C ARG A 319 -10.02 -3.76 0.67
N VAL A 320 -9.45 -4.67 1.44
CA VAL A 320 -8.83 -5.88 0.93
C VAL A 320 -9.91 -6.79 0.40
N ASN A 321 -9.72 -7.24 -0.83
CA ASN A 321 -10.66 -8.11 -1.54
C ASN A 321 -12.08 -7.50 -1.66
N GLY A 322 -12.14 -6.16 -1.74
CA GLY A 322 -13.35 -5.38 -1.90
C GLY A 322 -13.28 -4.45 -3.12
N ASP A 323 -14.08 -3.38 -3.10
CA ASP A 323 -14.25 -2.48 -4.24
C ASP A 323 -14.12 -0.99 -3.89
N LEU A 324 -13.83 -0.67 -2.63
CA LEU A 324 -13.79 0.69 -2.09
C LEU A 324 -12.35 1.09 -1.75
N ALA A 325 -11.99 2.33 -2.09
CA ALA A 325 -10.75 2.96 -1.69
C ALA A 325 -10.94 4.46 -1.43
N TRP A 326 -10.16 5.01 -0.51
CA TRP A 326 -10.16 6.40 -0.08
C TRP A 326 -8.77 7.00 -0.27
N PHE A 327 -8.68 8.19 -0.86
CA PHE A 327 -7.41 8.83 -1.17
C PHE A 327 -7.37 10.24 -0.62
N GLN A 328 -6.26 10.61 0.00
CA GLN A 328 -5.94 12.01 0.24
C GLN A 328 -5.66 12.74 -1.07
N SER A 329 -6.08 14.00 -1.15
CA SER A 329 -5.91 14.82 -2.35
C SER A 329 -4.44 14.94 -2.80
N ARG A 330 -3.47 14.96 -1.89
CA ARG A 330 -2.04 15.18 -2.19
C ARG A 330 -1.41 14.04 -2.97
N THR A 331 -1.93 12.82 -2.81
CA THR A 331 -1.35 11.57 -3.32
C THR A 331 -2.28 10.81 -4.26
N ALA A 332 -3.56 11.20 -4.37
CA ALA A 332 -4.54 10.60 -5.30
C ALA A 332 -4.08 10.59 -6.77
N ALA A 333 -3.20 11.51 -7.18
CA ALA A 333 -2.64 11.56 -8.53
C ALA A 333 -1.42 10.64 -8.73
N PHE A 334 -0.90 10.00 -7.69
CA PHE A 334 0.35 9.25 -7.75
C PHE A 334 0.09 7.79 -8.12
N PRO A 335 0.70 7.27 -9.21
CA PRO A 335 0.45 5.90 -9.65
C PRO A 335 0.81 4.84 -8.61
N ILE A 336 1.80 5.08 -7.74
CA ILE A 336 2.14 4.17 -6.63
C ILE A 336 0.93 3.95 -5.73
N VAL A 337 0.30 5.02 -5.23
CA VAL A 337 -0.87 4.95 -4.36
C VAL A 337 -2.05 4.32 -5.08
N GLN A 338 -2.36 4.76 -6.30
CA GLN A 338 -3.48 4.21 -7.07
C GLN A 338 -3.39 2.70 -7.30
N VAL A 339 -2.20 2.23 -7.69
CA VAL A 339 -1.97 0.81 -8.01
C VAL A 339 -1.94 -0.04 -6.75
N HIS A 340 -1.37 0.49 -5.67
CA HIS A 340 -1.32 -0.14 -4.34
C HIS A 340 -2.74 -0.37 -3.79
N GLU A 341 -3.55 0.68 -3.73
CA GLU A 341 -4.92 0.61 -3.19
C GLU A 341 -5.84 -0.29 -4.03
N PHE A 342 -5.76 -0.20 -5.37
CA PHE A 342 -6.49 -1.15 -6.22
C PHE A 342 -5.95 -2.58 -6.06
N GLY A 343 -4.67 -2.75 -5.71
CA GLY A 343 -4.07 -4.04 -5.40
C GLY A 343 -4.74 -4.70 -4.20
N HIS A 344 -5.04 -3.92 -3.16
CA HIS A 344 -5.85 -4.38 -2.03
C HIS A 344 -7.24 -4.82 -2.47
N ASN A 345 -7.94 -4.07 -3.32
CA ASN A 345 -9.24 -4.49 -3.88
C ASN A 345 -9.16 -5.85 -4.62
N LEU A 346 -8.01 -6.21 -5.21
CA LEU A 346 -7.77 -7.53 -5.82
C LEU A 346 -7.37 -8.64 -4.83
N GLY A 347 -7.27 -8.31 -3.54
CA GLY A 347 -6.88 -9.19 -2.45
C GLY A 347 -5.37 -9.25 -2.20
N LEU A 348 -4.57 -8.35 -2.79
CA LEU A 348 -3.14 -8.31 -2.51
C LEU A 348 -2.89 -7.63 -1.16
N ARG A 349 -2.07 -8.26 -0.32
CA ARG A 349 -1.49 -7.60 0.87
C ARG A 349 -0.21 -6.85 0.54
N HIS A 350 0.28 -6.10 1.52
CA HIS A 350 1.58 -5.46 1.45
C HIS A 350 2.70 -6.46 1.07
N SER A 351 3.78 -5.89 0.58
CA SER A 351 5.02 -6.57 0.30
C SER A 351 6.12 -5.96 1.17
N GLY A 352 6.54 -6.73 2.17
CA GLY A 352 7.54 -6.30 3.13
C GLY A 352 8.93 -6.83 2.85
N ALA A 353 9.93 -6.19 3.46
CA ALA A 353 11.31 -6.63 3.42
C ALA A 353 12.07 -6.16 4.66
N PRO A 354 13.19 -6.81 5.00
CA PRO A 354 14.16 -6.24 5.93
C PRO A 354 14.68 -4.89 5.44
N THR A 355 14.73 -3.91 6.33
CA THR A 355 15.31 -2.58 6.15
C THR A 355 16.41 -2.37 7.20
N ASN A 356 17.13 -1.24 7.12
CA ASN A 356 18.15 -0.90 8.12
C ASN A 356 17.56 -0.67 9.52
N SER A 357 16.26 -0.42 9.62
CA SER A 357 15.55 -0.14 10.88
C SER A 357 14.79 -1.35 11.43
N GLY A 358 14.85 -2.51 10.76
CA GLY A 358 14.10 -3.71 11.15
C GLY A 358 13.37 -4.32 9.97
N TYR A 359 12.13 -4.79 10.19
CA TYR A 359 11.26 -5.27 9.12
C TYR A 359 10.25 -4.19 8.80
N SER A 360 10.11 -3.83 7.52
CA SER A 360 9.02 -2.95 7.07
C SER A 360 8.05 -3.78 6.23
N ASN A 361 6.75 -3.69 6.56
CA ASN A 361 5.69 -4.34 5.79
C ASN A 361 5.58 -3.78 4.37
N TYR A 362 6.23 -2.65 4.08
CA TYR A 362 6.33 -2.06 2.74
C TYR A 362 7.74 -2.09 2.14
N GLY A 363 8.70 -2.72 2.82
CA GLY A 363 10.11 -2.67 2.47
C GLY A 363 10.47 -3.32 1.12
N ASP A 364 9.53 -4.02 0.46
CA ASP A 364 9.78 -4.66 -0.83
C ASP A 364 9.70 -3.65 -1.98
N GLY A 365 10.87 -3.18 -2.44
CA GLY A 365 11.01 -2.34 -3.61
C GLY A 365 11.00 -3.08 -4.95
N THR A 366 10.56 -4.35 -4.98
CA THR A 366 10.44 -5.15 -6.22
C THR A 366 9.02 -5.19 -6.77
N GLY A 367 8.02 -4.58 -6.10
CA GLY A 367 6.69 -4.39 -6.66
C GLY A 367 5.85 -3.27 -6.03
N TYR A 368 4.66 -3.03 -6.59
CA TYR A 368 3.74 -1.96 -6.17
C TYR A 368 3.08 -2.12 -4.80
N MET A 369 3.15 -3.32 -4.20
CA MET A 369 2.61 -3.53 -2.85
C MET A 369 3.63 -3.20 -1.74
N GLY A 370 4.84 -2.74 -2.09
CA GLY A 370 5.73 -2.03 -1.18
C GLY A 370 5.66 -0.51 -1.37
N ASN A 371 6.59 0.22 -0.75
CA ASN A 371 6.60 1.68 -0.67
C ASN A 371 7.79 2.34 -1.40
N MET A 372 8.73 1.57 -1.95
CA MET A 372 9.95 2.15 -2.54
C MET A 372 9.79 2.69 -3.97
N VAL A 373 8.61 2.55 -4.59
CA VAL A 373 8.35 3.04 -5.94
C VAL A 373 8.29 4.58 -5.96
N GLN A 374 8.41 5.21 -7.13
CA GLN A 374 8.39 6.67 -7.26
C GLN A 374 7.08 7.31 -6.74
N TRP A 375 7.21 8.12 -5.68
CA TRP A 375 6.15 8.91 -5.04
C TRP A 375 5.88 10.24 -5.73
N ASN A 376 5.44 10.19 -6.98
CA ASN A 376 5.04 11.37 -7.74
C ASN A 376 4.05 11.02 -8.85
N ALA A 377 3.50 12.05 -9.51
CA ALA A 377 2.50 11.88 -10.57
C ALA A 377 3.03 11.29 -11.89
N ASN A 378 4.35 11.20 -12.09
CA ASN A 378 4.92 10.57 -13.29
C ASN A 378 4.86 9.03 -13.19
N GLY A 379 5.04 8.50 -11.97
CA GLY A 379 5.13 7.07 -11.70
C GLY A 379 6.29 6.38 -12.40
N ALA A 380 6.32 5.05 -12.31
CA ALA A 380 7.32 4.20 -12.96
C ALA A 380 6.64 3.11 -13.80
N LYS A 381 7.38 2.52 -14.74
CA LYS A 381 6.97 1.27 -15.40
C LYS A 381 7.49 0.10 -14.58
N MET A 382 6.70 -0.35 -13.63
CA MET A 382 7.04 -1.44 -12.73
C MET A 382 5.87 -2.42 -12.68
N CYS A 383 6.07 -3.64 -12.21
CA CYS A 383 4.98 -4.57 -11.97
C CYS A 383 5.11 -5.20 -10.58
N PHE A 384 4.21 -6.11 -10.22
CA PHE A 384 4.23 -6.74 -8.92
C PHE A 384 5.36 -7.77 -8.79
N ASN A 385 5.76 -8.06 -7.55
CA ASN A 385 6.75 -9.09 -7.27
C ASN A 385 6.28 -10.49 -7.72
N ALA A 386 7.17 -11.49 -7.64
CA ALA A 386 6.91 -12.85 -8.12
C ALA A 386 5.66 -13.50 -7.49
N ALA A 387 5.46 -13.32 -6.18
CA ALA A 387 4.36 -13.94 -5.45
C ALA A 387 3.01 -13.34 -5.85
N LYS A 388 2.90 -12.01 -5.89
CA LYS A 388 1.68 -11.33 -6.34
C LYS A 388 1.39 -11.64 -7.80
N THR A 389 2.41 -11.65 -8.69
CA THR A 389 2.27 -12.05 -10.09
C THR A 389 1.73 -13.48 -10.23
N TYR A 390 2.19 -14.41 -9.39
CA TYR A 390 1.68 -15.78 -9.35
C TYR A 390 0.18 -15.81 -9.01
N TYR A 391 -0.22 -15.15 -7.93
CA TYR A 391 -1.59 -15.17 -7.43
C TYR A 391 -2.59 -14.41 -8.30
N LEU A 392 -2.14 -13.35 -8.98
CA LEU A 392 -2.96 -12.63 -9.97
C LEU A 392 -3.29 -13.52 -11.18
N GLY A 393 -2.47 -14.54 -11.46
CA GLY A 393 -2.73 -15.55 -12.47
C GLY A 393 -2.55 -15.09 -13.92
N TRP A 394 -2.11 -13.85 -14.15
CA TRP A 394 -1.94 -13.27 -15.49
C TRP A 394 -0.96 -14.02 -16.37
N TYR A 395 -0.03 -14.76 -15.79
CA TYR A 395 0.98 -15.53 -16.52
C TYR A 395 1.00 -17.01 -16.14
N SER A 396 -0.16 -17.57 -15.75
CA SER A 396 -0.26 -18.97 -15.31
C SER A 396 0.39 -19.99 -16.25
N SER A 397 0.35 -19.77 -17.58
CA SER A 397 1.04 -20.60 -18.59
C SER A 397 2.57 -20.56 -18.51
N HIS A 398 3.13 -19.52 -17.91
CA HIS A 398 4.57 -19.31 -17.68
C HIS A 398 4.97 -19.52 -16.22
N HIS A 399 4.08 -20.06 -15.38
CA HIS A 399 4.43 -20.46 -14.02
C HIS A 399 4.91 -21.91 -14.00
N MET A 400 5.77 -22.23 -13.03
CA MET A 400 6.14 -23.60 -12.69
C MET A 400 6.06 -23.76 -11.17
N THR A 401 5.57 -24.91 -10.71
CA THR A 401 5.66 -25.28 -9.29
C THR A 401 6.61 -26.46 -9.16
N LEU A 402 7.55 -26.36 -8.22
CA LEU A 402 8.54 -27.39 -7.94
C LEU A 402 8.53 -27.70 -6.45
N THR A 403 8.49 -28.99 -6.12
CA THR A 403 8.80 -29.48 -4.77
C THR A 403 10.30 -29.75 -4.71
N PRO A 404 11.07 -29.03 -3.87
CA PRO A 404 12.50 -29.26 -3.76
C PRO A 404 12.82 -30.71 -3.36
N SER A 405 13.92 -31.25 -3.87
CA SER A 405 14.42 -32.59 -3.56
C SER A 405 15.94 -32.59 -3.53
N SER A 406 16.57 -33.66 -3.07
CA SER A 406 18.04 -33.81 -3.11
C SER A 406 18.63 -33.75 -4.53
N SER A 407 17.82 -34.09 -5.55
CA SER A 407 18.23 -33.99 -6.95
C SER A 407 18.22 -32.54 -7.42
N LYS A 408 19.37 -32.07 -7.96
CA LYS A 408 19.51 -30.74 -8.57
C LYS A 408 18.54 -30.59 -9.75
N LYS A 409 17.67 -29.59 -9.68
CA LYS A 409 16.82 -29.16 -10.80
C LYS A 409 17.29 -27.80 -11.29
N ILE A 410 17.37 -27.61 -12.61
CA ILE A 410 17.71 -26.33 -13.24
C ILE A 410 16.47 -25.82 -13.97
N VAL A 411 16.12 -24.55 -13.72
CA VAL A 411 14.97 -23.87 -14.31
C VAL A 411 15.44 -22.57 -14.94
N LYS A 412 15.01 -22.30 -16.18
CA LYS A 412 15.24 -21.00 -16.84
C LYS A 412 14.13 -20.03 -16.46
N LEU A 413 14.48 -18.95 -15.77
CA LEU A 413 13.59 -17.83 -15.48
C LEU A 413 13.74 -16.77 -16.57
N VAL A 414 12.63 -16.40 -17.22
CA VAL A 414 12.58 -15.38 -18.28
C VAL A 414 11.94 -14.12 -17.71
N SER A 415 12.44 -12.96 -18.12
CA SER A 415 11.93 -11.66 -17.67
C SER A 415 10.48 -11.42 -18.11
N LEU A 416 9.79 -10.55 -17.37
CA LEU A 416 8.42 -10.14 -17.70
C LEU A 416 8.32 -9.53 -19.10
N GLY A 417 9.26 -8.63 -19.44
CA GLY A 417 9.28 -7.93 -20.72
C GLY A 417 9.41 -8.89 -21.91
N ASP A 418 10.24 -9.91 -21.81
CA ASP A 418 10.38 -10.91 -22.86
C ASP A 418 9.13 -11.76 -23.04
N ILE A 419 8.55 -12.27 -21.94
CA ILE A 419 7.31 -13.04 -21.98
C ILE A 419 6.17 -12.22 -22.61
N GLN A 420 6.05 -10.94 -22.26
CA GLN A 420 5.05 -10.03 -22.84
C GLN A 420 5.23 -9.82 -24.35
N ASN A 421 6.47 -9.84 -24.83
CA ASN A 421 6.80 -9.72 -26.25
C ASN A 421 6.76 -11.05 -27.02
N GLY A 422 6.26 -12.12 -26.39
CA GLY A 422 6.21 -13.46 -27.01
C GLY A 422 7.58 -14.12 -27.17
N ARG A 423 8.61 -13.59 -26.50
CA ARG A 423 9.98 -14.12 -26.53
C ARG A 423 10.14 -15.06 -25.33
N ASN A 424 10.63 -16.27 -25.59
CA ASN A 424 10.81 -17.26 -24.52
C ASN A 424 12.07 -18.10 -24.78
N ALA A 425 12.98 -18.09 -23.81
CA ALA A 425 14.17 -18.93 -23.79
C ALA A 425 13.79 -20.39 -23.48
N ASP A 426 13.21 -21.08 -24.47
CA ASP A 426 13.03 -22.54 -24.46
C ASP A 426 12.17 -23.05 -23.29
N GLN A 427 10.86 -22.78 -23.37
CA GLN A 427 9.86 -23.09 -22.33
C GLN A 427 10.17 -22.50 -20.93
N GLY A 428 11.00 -21.47 -20.89
CA GLY A 428 11.31 -20.69 -19.70
C GLY A 428 10.08 -20.13 -19.00
N LYS A 429 10.25 -19.87 -17.70
CA LYS A 429 9.19 -19.53 -16.76
C LYS A 429 9.35 -18.11 -16.26
N LEU A 430 8.24 -17.39 -16.12
CA LEU A 430 8.25 -16.07 -15.48
C LEU A 430 8.40 -16.20 -13.96
N VAL A 431 7.65 -17.15 -13.38
CA VAL A 431 7.64 -17.40 -11.94
C VAL A 431 7.87 -18.89 -11.68
N LEU A 432 8.84 -19.18 -10.81
CA LEU A 432 9.02 -20.48 -10.19
C LEU A 432 8.51 -20.43 -8.76
N LYS A 433 7.46 -21.20 -8.45
CA LYS A 433 7.00 -21.47 -7.09
C LYS A 433 7.75 -22.69 -6.54
N LEU A 434 8.45 -22.52 -5.42
CA LEU A 434 8.93 -23.63 -4.60
C LEU A 434 7.88 -23.91 -3.54
N ASN A 435 7.34 -25.13 -3.56
CA ASN A 435 6.30 -25.56 -2.64
C ASN A 435 6.89 -26.53 -1.62
N SER A 436 6.65 -26.24 -0.34
CA SER A 436 6.73 -27.18 0.76
C SER A 436 5.56 -26.92 1.70
N GLY A 437 4.90 -27.99 2.17
CA GLY A 437 3.74 -27.98 3.07
C GLY A 437 3.19 -26.62 3.48
N SER A 438 3.90 -25.92 4.36
CA SER A 438 3.52 -24.62 4.92
C SER A 438 4.26 -23.40 4.36
N THR A 439 5.38 -23.59 3.66
CA THR A 439 6.25 -22.50 3.18
C THR A 439 6.29 -22.44 1.66
N HIS A 440 5.99 -21.28 1.10
CA HIS A 440 6.03 -21.05 -0.34
C HIS A 440 6.99 -19.93 -0.72
N LEU A 441 7.92 -20.22 -1.63
CA LEU A 441 8.79 -19.22 -2.24
C LEU A 441 8.44 -19.03 -3.71
N TYR A 442 8.63 -17.81 -4.19
CA TYR A 442 8.40 -17.40 -5.56
C TYR A 442 9.65 -16.71 -6.08
N LEU A 443 10.13 -17.17 -7.22
CA LEU A 443 11.34 -16.67 -7.84
C LEU A 443 11.02 -16.13 -9.23
N ASN A 444 11.55 -14.94 -9.54
CA ASN A 444 11.52 -14.37 -10.89
C ASN A 444 12.87 -13.75 -11.24
N TYR A 445 13.17 -13.67 -12.54
CA TYR A 445 14.25 -12.83 -13.03
C TYR A 445 13.75 -11.39 -13.12
N ASN A 446 14.12 -10.55 -12.14
CA ASN A 446 13.64 -9.19 -11.98
C ASN A 446 14.39 -8.20 -12.88
N LYS A 447 14.33 -8.45 -14.18
CA LYS A 447 15.03 -7.65 -15.18
C LYS A 447 14.37 -6.27 -15.34
N ALA A 448 15.19 -5.22 -15.37
CA ALA A 448 14.75 -3.85 -15.58
C ALA A 448 14.53 -3.58 -17.08
N GLU A 449 13.42 -4.08 -17.61
CA GLU A 449 13.07 -3.95 -19.02
C GLU A 449 11.58 -3.91 -19.28
N GLY A 450 11.19 -3.40 -20.46
CA GLY A 450 9.80 -3.37 -20.90
C GLY A 450 8.88 -2.67 -19.89
N ASN A 451 7.81 -3.36 -19.48
CA ASN A 451 6.87 -2.85 -18.47
C ASN A 451 7.39 -2.95 -17.02
N ASN A 452 8.59 -3.49 -16.82
CA ASN A 452 9.30 -3.54 -15.54
C ASN A 452 10.58 -2.66 -15.53
N ALA A 453 10.76 -1.80 -16.53
CA ALA A 453 11.97 -0.99 -16.71
C ALA A 453 12.28 -0.03 -15.54
N GLY A 454 11.27 0.35 -14.77
CA GLY A 454 11.37 1.25 -13.63
C GLY A 454 11.40 0.54 -12.27
N VAL A 455 11.61 -0.78 -12.22
CA VAL A 455 11.79 -1.50 -10.95
C VAL A 455 12.98 -0.92 -10.19
N VAL A 456 12.83 -0.61 -8.91
CA VAL A 456 13.83 0.18 -8.16
C VAL A 456 14.81 -0.69 -7.37
N GLN A 457 14.37 -1.86 -6.88
CA GLN A 457 15.19 -2.74 -6.07
C GLN A 457 15.51 -4.04 -6.82
N HIS A 458 16.71 -4.57 -6.59
CA HIS A 458 17.17 -5.86 -7.14
C HIS A 458 17.03 -6.00 -8.66
N GLN A 459 17.30 -4.91 -9.39
CA GLN A 459 17.31 -4.90 -10.84
C GLN A 459 18.27 -5.96 -11.39
N ASN A 460 17.82 -6.69 -12.42
CA ASN A 460 18.62 -7.66 -13.15
C ASN A 460 19.17 -8.81 -12.28
N LYS A 461 18.52 -9.10 -11.15
CA LYS A 461 18.83 -10.24 -10.26
C LYS A 461 17.67 -11.23 -10.23
N VAL A 462 17.90 -12.42 -9.71
CA VAL A 462 16.81 -13.35 -9.37
C VAL A 462 16.31 -12.99 -7.98
N VAL A 463 15.08 -12.50 -7.86
CA VAL A 463 14.47 -12.13 -6.58
C VAL A 463 13.75 -13.34 -6.00
N VAL A 464 13.85 -13.50 -4.68
CA VAL A 464 13.15 -14.55 -3.93
C VAL A 464 12.17 -13.91 -2.96
N VAL A 465 10.89 -14.29 -3.09
CA VAL A 465 9.78 -13.77 -2.28
C VAL A 465 9.10 -14.93 -1.57
N LYS A 466 8.82 -14.80 -0.27
CA LYS A 466 8.00 -15.74 0.51
C LYS A 466 6.57 -15.24 0.58
N GLN A 467 5.58 -16.12 0.40
CA GLN A 467 4.17 -15.81 0.66
C GLN A 467 3.33 -17.10 0.78
N ASN A 468 2.82 -17.44 1.97
CA ASN A 468 2.21 -18.75 2.19
C ASN A 468 0.75 -18.83 1.67
N GLY A 469 0.00 -17.74 1.74
CA GLY A 469 -1.37 -17.66 1.23
C GLY A 469 -1.60 -16.49 0.25
N ARG A 470 -2.64 -16.58 -0.60
CA ARG A 470 -2.96 -15.50 -1.56
C ARG A 470 -3.23 -14.17 -0.87
N LEU A 471 -3.95 -14.20 0.25
CA LEU A 471 -4.40 -13.03 1.01
C LEU A 471 -3.46 -12.69 2.18
N GLU A 472 -2.22 -13.18 2.12
CA GLU A 472 -1.18 -12.89 3.10
C GLU A 472 -0.14 -11.92 2.56
N GLU A 473 0.55 -11.25 3.47
CA GLU A 473 1.72 -10.44 3.18
C GLU A 473 2.79 -11.26 2.46
N SER A 474 3.50 -10.65 1.51
CA SER A 474 4.69 -11.26 0.93
C SER A 474 5.95 -10.65 1.49
N GLN A 475 7.00 -11.45 1.64
CA GLN A 475 8.26 -11.02 2.23
C GLN A 475 9.39 -11.21 1.21
N GLN A 476 10.07 -10.14 0.81
CA GLN A 476 11.25 -10.21 -0.05
C GLN A 476 12.43 -10.76 0.76
N MET A 477 12.81 -12.00 0.49
CA MET A 477 13.84 -12.74 1.23
C MET A 477 15.27 -12.33 0.80
N GLY A 478 15.41 -11.82 -0.41
CA GLY A 478 16.68 -11.39 -0.98
C GLY A 478 16.69 -11.49 -2.49
N ALA A 479 17.85 -11.22 -3.07
CA ALA A 479 18.10 -11.44 -4.49
C ALA A 479 19.45 -12.15 -4.68
N ILE A 480 19.50 -12.99 -5.70
CA ILE A 480 20.67 -13.80 -6.04
C ILE A 480 21.34 -13.14 -7.24
N SER A 481 22.58 -12.69 -7.05
CA SER A 481 23.47 -12.23 -8.13
C SER A 481 24.48 -13.31 -8.53
N ASN A 482 25.30 -13.03 -9.55
CA ASN A 482 26.33 -13.97 -10.02
C ASN A 482 27.19 -14.44 -8.85
N THR A 483 27.45 -15.76 -8.78
CA THR A 483 28.22 -16.46 -7.72
C THR A 483 27.54 -16.67 -6.37
N GLN A 484 26.39 -16.05 -6.09
CA GLN A 484 25.68 -16.22 -4.82
C GLN A 484 24.79 -17.46 -4.80
N THR A 485 24.65 -18.07 -3.61
CA THR A 485 23.70 -19.15 -3.32
C THR A 485 22.86 -18.73 -2.14
N LEU A 486 21.54 -18.68 -2.33
CA LEU A 486 20.61 -18.56 -1.23
C LEU A 486 20.52 -19.93 -0.53
N ARG A 487 20.78 -19.95 0.77
CA ARG A 487 20.62 -21.10 1.64
C ARG A 487 19.54 -20.80 2.68
N LEU A 488 18.50 -21.63 2.73
CA LEU A 488 17.53 -21.62 3.81
C LEU A 488 17.69 -22.88 4.64
N ASN A 489 18.05 -22.71 5.90
CA ASN A 489 18.31 -23.81 6.81
C ASN A 489 17.00 -24.49 7.22
N ASN A 490 17.06 -25.82 7.41
CA ASN A 490 15.91 -26.61 7.88
C ASN A 490 14.61 -26.27 7.12
N TRP A 491 14.68 -26.34 5.80
CA TRP A 491 13.60 -25.97 4.90
C TRP A 491 12.29 -26.68 5.28
N ASP A 492 11.30 -25.88 5.70
CA ASP A 492 9.97 -26.34 6.13
C ASP A 492 10.00 -27.45 7.19
N GLY A 493 10.99 -27.41 8.10
CA GLY A 493 11.14 -28.40 9.17
C GLY A 493 11.65 -29.77 8.73
N SER A 494 12.11 -29.91 7.47
CA SER A 494 12.54 -31.20 6.91
C SER A 494 13.90 -31.72 7.41
N GLY A 495 14.66 -30.91 8.16
CA GLY A 495 16.05 -31.18 8.52
C GLY A 495 17.05 -31.00 7.37
N ALA A 496 16.60 -30.71 6.15
CA ALA A 496 17.45 -30.42 5.00
C ALA A 496 17.52 -28.92 4.72
N ASN A 497 18.63 -28.47 4.15
CA ASN A 497 18.79 -27.07 3.73
C ASN A 497 18.34 -26.91 2.28
N LEU A 498 17.54 -25.89 1.99
CA LEU A 498 17.22 -25.50 0.61
C LEU A 498 18.32 -24.63 0.04
N LEU A 499 18.86 -25.03 -1.11
CA LEU A 499 19.84 -24.26 -1.87
C LEU A 499 19.22 -23.80 -3.19
N VAL A 500 19.28 -22.50 -3.42
CA VAL A 500 18.92 -21.85 -4.68
C VAL A 500 20.13 -21.08 -5.19
N LYS A 501 20.58 -21.39 -6.41
CA LYS A 501 21.77 -20.77 -7.00
C LYS A 501 21.50 -20.24 -8.40
N LEU A 502 22.02 -19.05 -8.72
CA LEU A 502 22.12 -18.58 -10.10
C LEU A 502 23.28 -19.30 -10.79
N GLU A 503 22.98 -20.16 -11.76
CA GLU A 503 23.98 -20.90 -12.53
C GLU A 503 24.59 -20.01 -13.60
N ASN A 504 23.75 -19.30 -14.36
CA ASN A 504 24.19 -18.33 -15.36
C ASN A 504 23.05 -17.38 -15.75
N LEU A 505 23.43 -16.19 -16.22
CA LEU A 505 22.57 -15.36 -17.08
C LEU A 505 22.88 -15.69 -18.53
N GLY A 506 21.90 -15.54 -19.42
CA GLY A 506 22.10 -15.82 -20.84
C GLY A 506 21.02 -15.22 -21.72
N PHE A 507 21.23 -15.38 -23.02
CA PHE A 507 20.30 -14.93 -24.06
C PHE A 507 20.05 -16.07 -25.04
N GLN A 508 18.78 -16.40 -25.26
CA GLN A 508 18.38 -17.48 -26.16
C GLN A 508 17.01 -17.16 -26.77
N ASN A 509 16.85 -17.41 -28.08
CA ASN A 509 15.59 -17.19 -28.81
C ASN A 509 15.01 -15.77 -28.63
N GLY A 510 15.87 -14.76 -28.57
CA GLY A 510 15.44 -13.37 -28.40
C GLY A 510 15.11 -12.96 -26.96
N ALA A 511 15.21 -13.88 -26.00
CA ALA A 511 14.87 -13.65 -24.59
C ALA A 511 16.11 -13.78 -23.69
N ASP A 512 16.21 -12.88 -22.73
CA ASP A 512 17.12 -12.94 -21.61
C ASP A 512 16.57 -13.87 -20.53
N PHE A 513 17.45 -14.67 -19.96
CA PHE A 513 17.08 -15.63 -18.93
C PHE A 513 18.13 -15.74 -17.83
N ALA A 514 17.66 -16.19 -16.67
CA ALA A 514 18.47 -16.64 -15.54
C ALA A 514 18.26 -18.13 -15.32
N SER A 515 19.31 -18.95 -15.48
CA SER A 515 19.26 -20.36 -15.10
C SER A 515 19.45 -20.48 -13.60
N VAL A 516 18.45 -20.97 -12.89
CA VAL A 516 18.48 -21.16 -11.45
C VAL A 516 18.48 -22.64 -11.12
N SER A 517 19.38 -23.08 -10.26
CA SER A 517 19.32 -24.42 -9.70
C SER A 517 18.69 -24.45 -8.31
N VAL A 518 17.95 -25.53 -8.05
CA VAL A 518 17.26 -25.79 -6.78
C VAL A 518 17.58 -27.21 -6.34
N ARG A 519 18.03 -27.38 -5.08
CA ARG A 519 18.22 -28.69 -4.45
C ARG A 519 18.10 -28.62 -2.93
N LEU A 520 17.76 -29.74 -2.32
CA LEU A 520 17.92 -29.97 -0.89
C LEU A 520 19.30 -30.60 -0.61
N GLU A 521 19.90 -30.23 0.49
CA GLU A 521 21.15 -30.81 0.99
C GLU A 521 20.96 -31.28 2.43
N GLY A 522 21.43 -32.51 2.74
CA GLY A 522 21.24 -33.11 4.07
C GLY A 522 21.87 -32.26 5.17
N GLY A 523 21.12 -31.98 6.24
CA GLY A 523 21.60 -31.23 7.38
C GLY A 523 22.44 -32.09 8.30
N SER A 524 23.75 -31.86 8.37
CA SER A 524 24.54 -32.25 9.54
C SER A 524 24.22 -31.28 10.67
N GLY A 525 23.90 -31.83 11.85
CA GLY A 525 23.33 -31.10 12.99
C GLY A 525 24.18 -29.96 13.57
N SER A 526 23.44 -29.09 14.27
CA SER A 526 23.85 -28.12 15.28
C SER A 526 25.02 -27.19 14.93
N GLU A 527 24.73 -26.15 14.18
CA GLU A 527 25.05 -24.78 14.60
C GLU A 527 23.81 -23.93 14.31
N GLU A 528 23.26 -23.28 15.33
CA GLU A 528 22.33 -22.17 15.14
C GLU A 528 23.10 -21.04 14.45
N GLU A 529 23.16 -21.08 13.12
CA GLU A 529 23.41 -19.88 12.34
C GLU A 529 22.05 -19.25 12.01
N ASN A 530 21.53 -18.53 13.01
CA ASN A 530 20.90 -17.24 12.73
C ASN A 530 21.87 -16.44 11.85
N PHE A 531 21.31 -15.71 10.89
CA PHE A 531 21.96 -14.69 10.05
C PHE A 531 23.21 -14.03 10.68
N ASN A 532 24.37 -14.69 10.67
CA ASN A 532 25.69 -14.11 10.92
C ASN A 532 26.83 -15.13 10.73
N GLY A 533 27.78 -14.84 9.84
CA GLY A 533 29.18 -15.21 10.11
C GLY A 533 29.90 -16.25 9.24
N GLY A 534 29.58 -16.43 7.97
CA GLY A 534 30.46 -17.18 7.06
C GLY A 534 31.61 -16.32 6.52
N ASN A 535 32.69 -16.16 7.28
CA ASN A 535 33.97 -15.46 6.96
C ASN A 535 33.79 -14.25 6.02
N GLN A 536 32.96 -13.31 6.46
CA GLN A 536 32.66 -12.10 5.71
C GLN A 536 33.83 -11.13 5.88
N CYS A 537 34.52 -10.87 4.77
CA CYS A 537 35.05 -9.53 4.62
C CYS A 537 33.83 -8.61 4.57
N GLU A 538 33.78 -7.62 5.46
CA GLU A 538 32.75 -6.58 5.41
C GLU A 538 33.33 -5.31 4.81
N ASP A 539 32.61 -4.76 3.83
CA ASP A 539 32.87 -3.42 3.33
C ASP A 539 32.80 -2.45 4.50
N THR A 540 33.69 -1.46 4.54
CA THR A 540 33.64 -0.41 5.56
C THR A 540 32.30 0.30 5.43
N GLN A 541 31.47 0.20 6.47
CA GLN A 541 30.10 0.71 6.47
C GLN A 541 30.06 2.20 6.09
N ASN A 542 29.17 2.54 5.16
CA ASN A 542 28.97 3.89 4.61
C ASN A 542 30.21 4.51 3.93
N TRP A 543 31.19 3.68 3.55
CA TRP A 543 32.35 4.16 2.81
C TRP A 543 32.01 4.41 1.34
N TYR A 544 32.43 5.56 0.86
CA TYR A 544 32.44 5.96 -0.54
C TYR A 544 33.67 6.83 -0.77
N ASP A 545 34.19 6.87 -1.99
CA ASP A 545 35.41 7.60 -2.30
C ASP A 545 35.19 9.13 -2.31
N ALA A 546 36.25 9.91 -2.56
CA ALA A 546 36.19 11.38 -2.50
C ALA A 546 35.29 12.02 -3.58
N ASP A 547 34.91 11.26 -4.61
CA ASP A 547 34.07 11.72 -5.72
C ASP A 547 32.57 11.57 -5.43
N GLY A 548 32.20 10.96 -4.29
CA GLY A 548 30.87 11.05 -3.68
C GLY A 548 30.17 9.70 -3.43
N PRO A 549 28.99 9.71 -2.78
CA PRO A 549 28.29 8.50 -2.28
C PRO A 549 27.95 7.42 -3.33
N PHE A 550 27.96 7.80 -4.60
CA PHE A 550 27.79 6.88 -5.73
C PHE A 550 28.98 5.93 -5.91
N TYR A 551 30.21 6.38 -5.62
CA TYR A 551 31.44 5.61 -5.76
C TYR A 551 31.77 4.85 -4.47
N ASN A 552 30.82 4.02 -4.04
CA ASN A 552 30.92 3.18 -2.85
C ASN A 552 31.45 1.77 -3.20
N CYS A 553 31.55 0.90 -2.20
CA CYS A 553 32.05 -0.45 -2.41
C CYS A 553 31.24 -1.28 -3.42
N GLU A 554 29.94 -1.00 -3.61
CA GLU A 554 29.12 -1.62 -4.65
C GLU A 554 29.53 -1.15 -6.06
N TRP A 555 29.91 0.12 -6.22
CA TRP A 555 30.42 0.64 -7.49
C TRP A 555 31.78 0.01 -7.84
N TYR A 556 32.70 -0.05 -6.88
CA TYR A 556 34.01 -0.70 -7.08
C TYR A 556 33.89 -2.20 -7.34
N ALA A 557 32.84 -2.86 -6.84
CA ALA A 557 32.52 -4.25 -7.13
C ALA A 557 31.84 -4.49 -8.48
N SER A 558 31.35 -3.43 -9.15
CA SER A 558 30.58 -3.55 -10.40
C SER A 558 31.44 -3.94 -11.62
N ASN A 559 32.77 -3.81 -11.52
CA ASN A 559 33.71 -4.20 -12.57
C ASN A 559 35.06 -4.60 -11.96
N ASP A 560 35.54 -5.80 -12.32
CA ASP A 560 36.79 -6.39 -11.81
C ASP A 560 38.04 -5.51 -12.07
N SER A 561 38.00 -4.60 -13.04
CA SER A 561 39.10 -3.67 -13.34
C SER A 561 39.12 -2.40 -12.48
N TYR A 562 38.04 -2.07 -11.74
CA TYR A 562 37.93 -0.80 -11.03
C TYR A 562 38.82 -0.74 -9.79
N CYS A 563 38.91 -1.83 -9.02
CA CYS A 563 39.84 -1.90 -7.89
C CYS A 563 41.31 -1.73 -8.33
N ALA A 564 41.70 -2.32 -9.47
CA ALA A 564 43.05 -2.20 -10.00
C ALA A 564 43.34 -0.80 -10.59
N THR A 565 42.34 -0.18 -11.23
CA THR A 565 42.50 1.09 -11.97
C THR A 565 42.33 2.31 -11.06
N TYR A 566 41.39 2.25 -10.12
CA TYR A 566 40.95 3.39 -9.30
C TYR A 566 41.07 3.13 -7.80
N GLY A 567 41.19 1.88 -7.35
CA GLY A 567 41.05 1.51 -5.93
C GLY A 567 42.14 2.01 -4.98
N ASN A 568 43.23 2.60 -5.49
CA ASN A 568 44.26 3.30 -4.71
C ASN A 568 44.07 4.83 -4.67
N GLY A 569 43.12 5.36 -5.44
CA GLY A 569 42.81 6.79 -5.55
C GLY A 569 41.66 7.24 -4.65
N ALA A 570 41.27 8.52 -4.80
CA ALA A 570 40.06 9.12 -4.23
C ALA A 570 39.81 8.78 -2.73
N ARG A 571 40.85 8.83 -1.89
CA ARG A 571 40.75 8.49 -0.46
C ARG A 571 39.69 9.33 0.24
N ASN A 572 38.80 8.68 0.96
CA ASN A 572 37.77 9.34 1.77
C ASN A 572 37.56 8.56 3.07
N PHE A 573 37.16 9.25 4.14
CA PHE A 573 37.12 8.72 5.51
C PHE A 573 38.42 8.02 5.94
N GLY A 574 39.56 8.47 5.41
CA GLY A 574 40.87 7.91 5.71
C GLY A 574 41.18 6.56 5.06
N LYS A 575 40.36 6.03 4.14
CA LYS A 575 40.59 4.78 3.41
C LYS A 575 40.41 4.94 1.88
N THR A 576 41.08 4.11 1.08
CA THR A 576 40.78 3.94 -0.37
C THR A 576 39.92 2.69 -0.58
N ALA A 577 39.40 2.46 -1.80
CA ALA A 577 38.56 1.28 -2.06
C ALA A 577 39.30 -0.04 -1.80
N ASN A 578 40.60 -0.12 -2.12
CA ASN A 578 41.45 -1.28 -1.81
C ASN A 578 41.68 -1.51 -0.30
N GLU A 579 41.31 -0.56 0.55
CA GLU A 579 41.39 -0.68 2.01
C GLU A 579 39.99 -0.80 2.64
N ALA A 580 38.97 -0.24 1.99
CA ALA A 580 37.62 -0.15 2.51
C ALA A 580 36.70 -1.27 2.00
N CYS A 581 36.92 -1.79 0.79
CA CYS A 581 35.97 -2.64 0.09
C CYS A 581 36.52 -4.05 -0.13
N CYS A 582 35.69 -5.05 0.14
CA CYS A 582 35.99 -6.46 0.03
C CYS A 582 36.18 -6.94 -1.41
N ALA A 583 35.41 -6.37 -2.34
CA ALA A 583 35.61 -6.60 -3.77
C ALA A 583 37.01 -6.17 -4.24
N CYS A 584 37.62 -5.23 -3.52
CA CYS A 584 38.97 -4.75 -3.75
C CYS A 584 40.03 -5.36 -2.82
N GLN A 585 39.69 -6.46 -2.13
CA GLN A 585 40.56 -7.16 -1.18
C GLN A 585 40.92 -6.35 0.08
N GLY A 586 40.18 -5.28 0.36
CA GLY A 586 40.22 -4.49 1.59
C GLY A 586 39.18 -4.99 2.60
N GLY A 587 38.50 -4.05 3.28
CA GLY A 587 37.43 -4.36 4.23
C GLY A 587 37.92 -4.82 5.59
N THR A 588 37.01 -5.07 6.53
CA THR A 588 37.35 -5.56 7.88
C THR A 588 36.95 -7.01 8.06
N SER A 589 37.89 -7.85 8.51
CA SER A 589 37.63 -9.26 8.87
C SER A 589 37.47 -9.40 10.39
N SER A 590 36.41 -10.06 10.87
CA SER A 590 36.31 -10.53 12.28
C SER A 590 36.84 -11.97 12.34
N LYS A 591 37.70 -12.42 13.28
CA LYS A 591 37.61 -12.38 14.74
C LYS A 591 38.92 -12.86 15.41
N GLN A 592 39.10 -12.47 16.69
CA GLN A 592 39.98 -12.97 17.78
C GLN A 592 41.43 -12.45 17.92
N THR A 593 41.67 -11.80 19.07
CA THR A 593 42.98 -11.45 19.65
C THR A 593 43.42 -12.53 20.65
N PRO A 594 44.73 -12.85 20.71
CA PRO A 594 45.42 -12.98 21.99
C PRO A 594 46.61 -12.02 22.13
N SER A 595 47.00 -11.81 23.39
CA SER A 595 47.74 -10.68 24.00
C SER A 595 49.30 -10.82 23.93
N PRO A 596 50.15 -10.00 24.61
CA PRO A 596 51.12 -9.07 24.01
C PRO A 596 52.60 -9.44 24.24
N THR A 597 53.51 -8.51 23.89
CA THR A 597 54.97 -8.34 24.25
C THR A 597 55.90 -8.60 23.05
N ARG A 598 56.82 -7.72 22.59
CA ARG A 598 57.72 -6.75 23.24
C ARG A 598 58.24 -5.69 22.22
N SER A 599 58.47 -4.46 22.68
CA SER A 599 59.20 -3.35 22.01
C SER A 599 60.70 -3.37 22.42
N PRO A 600 61.64 -2.46 22.00
CA PRO A 600 61.58 -1.38 20.98
C PRO A 600 62.86 -1.13 20.09
N THR A 601 62.70 -0.27 19.06
CA THR A 601 63.66 0.71 18.43
C THR A 601 64.89 0.25 17.60
N PRO A 602 65.55 1.13 16.78
CA PRO A 602 65.19 2.49 16.33
C PRO A 602 65.42 2.80 14.81
N SER A 603 64.81 3.90 14.35
CA SER A 603 65.20 4.69 13.14
C SER A 603 66.52 5.47 13.43
N PRO A 604 67.32 5.99 12.45
CA PRO A 604 66.83 6.99 11.48
C PRO A 604 67.62 7.21 10.13
N THR A 605 67.03 8.07 9.26
CA THR A 605 67.63 9.02 8.27
C THR A 605 68.40 8.56 7.03
N ARG A 606 67.99 9.02 5.82
CA ARG A 606 68.59 10.18 5.07
C ARG A 606 68.01 10.43 3.67
N SER A 607 68.15 11.69 3.27
CA SER A 607 67.65 12.46 2.12
C SER A 607 68.35 12.15 0.76
N PRO A 608 67.93 12.79 -0.36
CA PRO A 608 67.92 12.20 -1.72
C PRO A 608 69.13 12.56 -2.61
N THR A 609 69.25 11.89 -3.77
CA THR A 609 70.21 12.26 -4.84
C THR A 609 69.52 12.29 -6.22
N ARG A 610 69.87 13.33 -7.00
CA ARG A 610 69.39 13.73 -8.33
C ARG A 610 69.90 12.83 -9.47
N SER A 611 69.21 12.86 -10.61
CA SER A 611 69.75 12.60 -11.98
C SER A 611 68.72 13.00 -13.08
N PRO A 612 69.12 13.25 -14.34
CA PRO A 612 68.87 14.55 -15.00
C PRO A 612 67.89 14.56 -16.18
N THR A 613 67.50 15.80 -16.51
CA THR A 613 66.64 16.30 -17.59
C THR A 613 67.24 16.16 -19.00
N VAL A 614 66.43 15.72 -19.96
CA VAL A 614 66.52 16.11 -21.38
C VAL A 614 65.13 16.52 -21.88
N ALA A 615 65.05 17.68 -22.51
CA ALA A 615 63.84 18.27 -23.07
C ALA A 615 63.51 17.74 -24.48
N PRO A 616 62.22 17.72 -24.87
CA PRO A 616 61.84 17.86 -26.27
C PRO A 616 60.87 19.03 -26.52
N THR A 617 61.32 19.88 -27.46
CA THR A 617 60.62 20.49 -28.62
C THR A 617 59.18 21.06 -28.48
N PRO A 618 58.95 22.36 -28.83
CA PRO A 618 57.62 22.97 -28.80
C PRO A 618 56.76 22.58 -30.02
N ARG A 619 55.50 22.19 -29.77
CA ARG A 619 54.42 22.07 -30.78
C ARG A 619 53.44 23.24 -30.71
N PRO A 620 52.71 23.56 -31.80
CA PRO A 620 52.05 24.84 -32.03
C PRO A 620 50.82 25.06 -31.16
N GLN A 621 50.59 26.32 -30.77
CA GLN A 621 49.38 26.77 -30.07
C GLN A 621 48.15 26.59 -30.97
N GLN A 622 47.41 25.51 -30.75
CA GLN A 622 46.04 25.39 -31.25
C GLN A 622 45.16 26.34 -30.42
N LYS A 623 44.56 27.35 -31.07
CA LYS A 623 43.51 28.15 -30.44
C LYS A 623 42.36 27.21 -30.07
N CYS A 624 42.03 27.19 -28.78
CA CYS A 624 40.91 26.42 -28.30
C CYS A 624 39.61 26.88 -28.99
N LYS A 625 38.72 25.93 -29.30
CA LYS A 625 37.35 26.18 -29.73
C LYS A 625 36.36 25.41 -28.86
N ASP A 626 35.27 26.06 -28.46
CA ASP A 626 34.20 25.42 -27.68
C ASP A 626 33.55 24.29 -28.48
N THR A 627 33.11 23.24 -27.77
CA THR A 627 32.34 22.15 -28.36
C THR A 627 30.92 22.66 -28.69
N PRO A 628 30.49 22.66 -29.97
CA PRO A 628 29.19 23.20 -30.35
C PRO A 628 28.03 22.48 -29.66
N ASN A 629 27.04 23.25 -29.20
CA ASN A 629 25.83 22.77 -28.52
C ASN A 629 26.08 21.96 -27.23
N TRP A 630 27.27 22.08 -26.63
CA TRP A 630 27.58 21.43 -25.37
C TRP A 630 26.96 22.21 -24.21
N HIS A 631 26.31 21.48 -23.30
CA HIS A 631 25.87 21.93 -21.99
C HIS A 631 26.15 20.80 -20.99
N ASP A 632 26.27 21.11 -19.71
CA ASP A 632 26.54 20.11 -18.68
C ASP A 632 25.32 19.22 -18.37
N ALA A 633 25.49 18.25 -17.47
CA ALA A 633 24.47 17.25 -17.10
C ALA A 633 23.30 17.82 -16.28
N ASP A 634 23.45 19.02 -15.71
CA ASP A 634 22.44 19.66 -14.87
C ASP A 634 21.35 20.35 -15.71
N GLY A 635 21.58 20.51 -17.01
CA GLY A 635 20.55 20.86 -17.98
C GLY A 635 21.03 21.75 -19.13
N PRO A 636 20.16 22.01 -20.12
CA PRO A 636 20.50 22.75 -21.34
C PRO A 636 20.84 24.23 -21.10
N PHE A 637 20.69 24.73 -19.87
CA PHE A 637 21.02 26.10 -19.48
C PHE A 637 22.52 26.30 -19.27
N TYR A 638 23.25 25.27 -18.85
CA TYR A 638 24.65 25.36 -18.44
C TYR A 638 25.61 25.12 -19.60
N THR A 639 25.57 26.03 -20.58
CA THR A 639 26.39 25.99 -21.80
C THR A 639 27.79 26.58 -21.59
N CYS A 640 28.68 26.48 -22.58
CA CYS A 640 29.97 27.18 -22.53
C CYS A 640 29.84 28.71 -22.37
N ASP A 641 28.75 29.32 -22.85
CA ASP A 641 28.48 30.74 -22.63
C ASP A 641 28.13 31.03 -21.15
N TRP A 642 27.43 30.11 -20.49
CA TRP A 642 27.12 30.21 -19.06
C TRP A 642 28.40 30.16 -18.22
N TYR A 643 29.30 29.21 -18.50
CA TYR A 643 30.63 29.15 -17.85
C TYR A 643 31.49 30.37 -18.17
N ALA A 644 31.36 30.96 -19.35
CA ALA A 644 32.08 32.19 -19.70
C ALA A 644 31.59 33.41 -18.91
N SER A 645 30.31 33.44 -18.52
CA SER A 645 29.75 34.48 -17.66
C SER A 645 30.14 34.34 -16.18
N HIS A 646 30.61 33.15 -15.75
CA HIS A 646 31.05 32.89 -14.37
C HIS A 646 32.39 32.10 -14.33
N PRO A 647 33.54 32.70 -14.71
CA PRO A 647 34.80 31.97 -14.91
C PRO A 647 35.33 31.20 -13.69
N SER A 648 35.02 31.64 -12.47
CA SER A 648 35.38 30.93 -11.22
C SER A 648 34.71 29.55 -11.10
N PHE A 649 33.66 29.31 -11.87
CA PHE A 649 32.92 28.06 -11.90
C PHE A 649 33.62 27.00 -12.76
N CYS A 650 34.56 27.36 -13.63
CA CYS A 650 35.43 26.36 -14.28
C CYS A 650 36.30 25.63 -13.25
N ALA A 651 36.86 26.36 -12.27
CA ALA A 651 37.65 25.75 -11.21
C ALA A 651 36.80 24.95 -10.22
N THR A 652 35.58 25.42 -9.96
CA THR A 652 34.70 24.83 -8.93
C THR A 652 33.87 23.67 -9.47
N TYR A 653 33.34 23.79 -10.69
CA TYR A 653 32.39 22.86 -11.31
C TYR A 653 32.85 22.32 -12.66
N GLY A 654 33.94 22.83 -13.24
CA GLY A 654 34.31 22.52 -14.62
C GLY A 654 34.81 21.09 -14.86
N ASN A 655 35.13 20.33 -13.80
CA ASN A 655 35.41 18.89 -13.89
C ASN A 655 34.17 18.02 -13.59
N GLY A 656 33.06 18.63 -13.15
CA GLY A 656 31.80 17.95 -12.82
C GLY A 656 30.80 17.93 -13.99
N ALA A 657 29.58 17.46 -13.69
CA ALA A 657 28.40 17.51 -14.57
C ALA A 657 28.67 17.06 -16.03
N ARG A 658 29.38 15.93 -16.21
CA ARG A 658 29.79 15.44 -17.54
C ARG A 658 28.56 15.13 -18.41
N ASN A 659 28.51 15.75 -19.59
CA ASN A 659 27.45 15.50 -20.57
C ASN A 659 28.05 15.38 -21.99
N PHE A 660 27.43 14.57 -22.84
CA PHE A 660 27.97 14.18 -24.15
C PHE A 660 29.42 13.67 -24.10
N GLY A 661 29.80 13.03 -22.98
CA GLY A 661 31.14 12.50 -22.77
C GLY A 661 32.23 13.53 -22.50
N LYS A 662 31.90 14.81 -22.24
CA LYS A 662 32.87 15.86 -21.86
C LYS A 662 32.42 16.69 -20.65
N THR A 663 33.37 17.23 -19.89
CA THR A 663 33.12 18.24 -18.82
C THR A 663 33.36 19.66 -19.35
N ALA A 664 33.01 20.71 -18.59
CA ALA A 664 33.23 22.08 -19.03
C ALA A 664 34.71 22.40 -19.28
N ASN A 665 35.63 21.84 -18.48
CA ASN A 665 37.09 21.97 -18.65
C ASN A 665 37.59 21.26 -19.93
N GLU A 666 36.84 20.28 -20.45
CA GLU A 666 37.18 19.58 -21.70
C GLU A 666 36.46 20.19 -22.92
N ALA A 667 35.25 20.72 -22.71
CA ALA A 667 34.36 21.20 -23.76
C ALA A 667 34.49 22.70 -24.04
N CYS A 668 34.76 23.53 -23.02
CA CYS A 668 34.73 24.98 -23.07
C CYS A 668 36.13 25.59 -22.89
N CYS A 669 36.47 26.56 -23.73
CA CYS A 669 37.78 27.19 -23.77
C CYS A 669 38.06 28.12 -22.61
N VAL A 670 37.02 28.78 -22.11
CA VAL A 670 37.12 29.63 -20.92
C VAL A 670 37.57 28.83 -19.68
N CYS A 671 37.38 27.51 -19.72
CA CYS A 671 37.72 26.60 -18.65
C CYS A 671 39.06 25.85 -18.86
N LYS A 672 39.83 26.18 -19.92
CA LYS A 672 41.11 25.53 -20.26
C LYS A 672 42.36 26.34 -19.90
N THR A 673 42.23 27.31 -19.00
CA THR A 673 43.32 28.19 -18.55
C THR A 673 44.14 27.59 -17.44
#